data_AF-A0A4Q9JW55-F1
#
_entry.id   AF-A0A4Q9JW55-F1
#
_cell.length_a   1.000
_cell.length_b   1.000
_cell.length_c   1.000
_cell.angle_alpha   90.00
_cell.angle_beta   90.00
_cell.angle_gamma   90.00
#
_symmetry.space_group_name_H-M   'P 1'
#
loop_
_entity.id
_entity.type
_entity.pdbx_description
1 polymer ?
#
loop_
_entity_poly.entity_id
_entity_poly.type
_entity_poly.pdbx_seq_one_letter_code
_entity_poly.pdbx_strand_id
1 'polypeptide(L)'
;MKKKILYFLLAISVFIILLFLVLKNGISISSVQFDFLKLEQLYIKLDKKLIVKAKNISIYQKSNIDSKKQTSQFSSVKLLNLAENLKYFYIFIQEMDIRNLAFKDYHLKILFKNNEFFIDNNLFFLKTTLQKEENNIKANIEKMFIRDYNLSIVGNLDINTKSEFYFFDAKASSNLINFNINLSYKNGQLAYNFKEVSFKNTLDIFNKIKNKIELPEDLILWVGHRIKGEFYYLDYIKGFIDFNKNKYYLDNIEASGYVDRVKISLDNKMDPIEIPKLNLNLNKQRLNFDFKKASYKQADLSASKIYIYDLMDENKAGIYLHIISNNLKLDQKLWKALDFYDVKIPFFQKEGKVKSDFILDLGFYKDQSLFNGEFVVENSVLSFLDTNVSKALIKINNNLLNIEEADIANKFLKADFNASIDLNTKIGQFNTKIGQFEIANNIINIKNENVIIDLDFSQNCKVFIPKWQLDLEILDNLKINLNNPSILNLYSPLLKQLGFKSAQNITYEGIDFDNFKIQINNASFQSNFLNGNIPYEKDSFFIEKKQDTVLINSESDLISAILNDKNKEIHLKNLTYIYKEDKERFFNLESNIQNIYFGGANFSIILKDTNNILSFDRLEAILNENTLNIRANKNNTNLNFNFSPNYINLNINNINDEFLNTFLQKQAVLQGVFDLNITGRNFEDFEGRFKIKNTFIKDLKGTNQLISFIDTVPSLLLFKTPTFNEKGLSVIDGEIVFDRRKDLFRIKAISLNGESVDIFGIGSVNLRLKNIDLNLELKTLKSASSVISKVPILNYVILGKNQEISTNIKVDGSLDNPSFHTQILGDVVKSPFNLIKNIIELPTNLFK
;
A
#
# COMPACT_ATOMS: atom_id res chain seq x y z
N MET A 1 -10.72 -100.64 -22.96
CA MET A 1 -9.75 -99.51 -22.92
C MET A 1 -8.31 -99.91 -22.58
N LYS A 2 -8.03 -100.85 -21.66
CA LYS A 2 -6.65 -101.23 -21.23
C LYS A 2 -5.70 -101.72 -22.35
N LYS A 3 -6.16 -102.49 -23.35
CA LYS A 3 -5.31 -102.96 -24.47
C LYS A 3 -4.86 -101.83 -25.41
N LYS A 4 -5.70 -100.82 -25.68
CA LYS A 4 -5.35 -99.68 -26.55
C LYS A 4 -4.28 -98.78 -25.92
N ILE A 5 -4.32 -98.60 -24.59
CA ILE A 5 -3.29 -97.87 -23.83
C ILE A 5 -1.96 -98.63 -23.86
N LEU A 6 -1.98 -99.96 -23.74
CA LEU A 6 -0.77 -100.78 -23.83
C LEU A 6 -0.14 -100.71 -25.23
N TYR A 7 -0.93 -100.86 -26.30
CA TYR A 7 -0.42 -100.72 -27.68
C TYR A 7 0.11 -99.31 -27.96
N PHE A 8 -0.52 -98.29 -27.39
CA PHE A 8 -0.04 -96.92 -27.48
C PHE A 8 1.29 -96.73 -26.73
N LEU A 9 1.43 -97.24 -25.50
CA LEU A 9 2.68 -97.21 -24.74
C LEU A 9 3.79 -98.01 -25.41
N LEU A 10 3.46 -99.13 -26.06
CA LEU A 10 4.41 -99.99 -26.76
C LEU A 10 4.84 -99.33 -28.08
N ALA A 11 3.91 -98.72 -28.83
CA ALA A 11 4.23 -97.91 -30.00
C ALA A 11 5.12 -96.70 -29.64
N ILE A 12 4.84 -96.02 -28.52
CA ILE A 12 5.70 -94.94 -28.01
C ILE A 12 7.07 -95.47 -27.61
N SER A 13 7.14 -96.60 -26.91
CA SER A 13 8.41 -97.19 -26.49
C SER A 13 9.27 -97.58 -27.68
N VAL A 14 8.67 -98.22 -28.69
CA VAL A 14 9.35 -98.57 -29.95
C VAL A 14 9.79 -97.30 -30.67
N PHE A 15 8.95 -96.27 -30.76
CA PHE A 15 9.28 -95.00 -31.38
C PHE A 15 10.45 -94.30 -30.66
N ILE A 16 10.45 -94.27 -29.32
CA ILE A 16 11.54 -93.71 -28.51
C ILE A 16 12.85 -94.49 -28.73
N ILE A 17 12.79 -95.82 -28.77
CA ILE A 17 13.96 -96.66 -29.03
C ILE A 17 14.50 -96.40 -30.44
N LEU A 18 13.63 -96.29 -31.44
CA LEU A 18 14.01 -96.00 -32.82
C LEU A 18 14.65 -94.61 -32.93
N LEU A 19 14.02 -93.59 -32.30
CA LEU A 19 14.54 -92.23 -32.24
C LEU A 19 15.89 -92.18 -31.52
N PHE A 20 16.06 -92.93 -30.43
CA PHE A 20 17.33 -93.05 -29.70
C PHE A 20 18.42 -93.65 -30.57
N LEU A 21 18.14 -94.74 -31.30
CA LEU A 21 19.09 -95.36 -32.24
C LEU A 21 19.50 -94.39 -33.36
N VAL A 22 18.54 -93.64 -33.92
CA VAL A 22 18.79 -92.63 -34.95
C VAL A 22 19.67 -91.50 -34.39
N LEU A 23 19.33 -90.96 -33.22
CA LEU A 23 20.11 -89.89 -32.59
C LEU A 23 21.51 -90.37 -32.15
N LYS A 24 21.67 -91.62 -31.73
CA LYS A 24 22.97 -92.20 -31.37
C LYS A 24 23.94 -92.21 -32.55
N ASN A 25 23.45 -92.54 -33.74
CA ASN A 25 24.25 -92.53 -34.97
C ASN A 25 24.46 -91.12 -35.56
N GLY A 26 23.59 -90.18 -35.18
CA GLY A 26 23.63 -88.79 -35.62
C GLY A 26 22.81 -88.55 -36.87
N ILE A 27 22.17 -87.38 -36.93
CA ILE A 27 21.36 -86.90 -38.04
C ILE A 27 22.05 -85.67 -38.61
N SER A 28 22.28 -85.65 -39.92
CA SER A 28 22.79 -84.48 -40.64
C SER A 28 21.80 -84.05 -41.71
N ILE A 29 21.36 -82.80 -41.64
CA ILE A 29 20.43 -82.16 -42.56
C ILE A 29 21.15 -80.98 -43.21
N SER A 30 21.45 -81.09 -44.50
CA SER A 30 22.13 -80.04 -45.26
C SER A 30 21.28 -78.77 -45.37
N SER A 31 20.01 -78.91 -45.77
CA SER A 31 19.01 -77.85 -45.77
C SER A 31 17.62 -78.46 -45.84
N VAL A 32 16.72 -78.04 -44.95
CA VAL A 32 15.29 -78.39 -44.99
C VAL A 32 14.47 -77.13 -44.72
N GLN A 33 13.42 -76.93 -45.50
CA GLN A 33 12.50 -75.81 -45.37
C GLN A 33 11.06 -76.33 -45.28
N PHE A 34 10.38 -75.96 -44.21
CA PHE A 34 8.95 -76.11 -43.96
C PHE A 34 8.32 -74.72 -43.86
N ASP A 35 6.99 -74.64 -43.99
CA ASP A 35 6.22 -73.39 -43.85
C ASP A 35 6.45 -72.65 -42.52
N PHE A 36 6.87 -73.37 -41.48
CA PHE A 36 7.08 -72.84 -40.13
C PHE A 36 8.55 -72.85 -39.69
N LEU A 37 9.47 -73.45 -40.46
CA LEU A 37 10.84 -73.69 -40.02
C LEU A 37 11.79 -73.89 -41.20
N LYS A 38 12.90 -73.15 -41.24
CA LYS A 38 14.05 -73.39 -42.11
C LYS A 38 15.28 -73.78 -41.28
N LEU A 39 15.91 -74.87 -41.65
CA LEU A 39 17.12 -75.42 -41.02
C LEU A 39 18.21 -75.55 -42.06
N GLU A 40 19.38 -74.97 -41.82
CA GLU A 40 20.56 -75.09 -42.67
C GLU A 40 21.74 -75.66 -41.89
N GLN A 41 22.35 -76.71 -42.45
CA GLN A 41 23.50 -77.42 -41.88
C GLN A 41 23.26 -77.89 -40.44
N LEU A 42 22.10 -78.49 -40.19
CA LEU A 42 21.74 -79.03 -38.87
C LEU A 42 22.39 -80.41 -38.68
N TYR A 43 23.11 -80.57 -37.58
CA TYR A 43 23.65 -81.83 -37.10
C TYR A 43 23.18 -82.07 -35.67
N ILE A 44 22.54 -83.22 -35.42
CA ILE A 44 22.10 -83.62 -34.08
C ILE A 44 22.61 -85.04 -33.79
N LYS A 45 23.33 -85.23 -32.67
CA LYS A 45 23.76 -86.55 -32.19
C LYS A 45 23.56 -86.65 -30.69
N LEU A 46 23.20 -87.83 -30.19
CA LEU A 46 23.15 -88.16 -28.77
C LEU A 46 24.31 -89.09 -28.41
N ASP A 47 25.36 -88.55 -27.81
CA ASP A 47 26.60 -89.26 -27.44
C ASP A 47 26.82 -89.17 -25.93
N LYS A 48 26.03 -89.91 -25.15
CA LYS A 48 25.78 -89.72 -23.70
C LYS A 48 25.09 -88.38 -23.36
N LYS A 49 25.46 -87.30 -24.04
CA LYS A 49 24.85 -85.98 -24.03
C LYS A 49 24.56 -85.52 -25.46
N LEU A 50 23.72 -84.51 -25.61
CA LEU A 50 23.28 -83.99 -26.89
C LEU A 50 24.36 -83.11 -27.54
N ILE A 51 24.62 -83.34 -28.82
CA ILE A 51 25.43 -82.49 -29.70
C ILE A 51 24.49 -81.88 -30.74
N VAL A 52 24.44 -80.55 -30.82
CA VAL A 52 23.61 -79.83 -31.79
C VAL A 52 24.45 -78.78 -32.52
N LYS A 53 24.53 -78.84 -33.84
CA LYS A 53 25.19 -77.79 -34.65
C LYS A 53 24.25 -77.33 -35.73
N ALA A 54 24.12 -76.03 -35.94
CA ALA A 54 23.30 -75.47 -37.01
C ALA A 54 23.90 -74.15 -37.49
N LYS A 55 23.98 -73.96 -38.81
CA LYS A 55 24.40 -72.68 -39.37
C LYS A 55 23.28 -71.65 -39.26
N ASN A 56 22.09 -71.99 -39.76
CA ASN A 56 20.91 -71.12 -39.68
C ASN A 56 19.69 -71.93 -39.21
N ILE A 57 18.99 -71.41 -38.21
CA ILE A 57 17.66 -71.87 -37.78
C ILE A 57 16.72 -70.68 -37.90
N SER A 58 15.77 -70.70 -38.81
CA SER A 58 14.75 -69.65 -38.95
C SER A 58 13.38 -70.24 -38.66
N ILE A 59 12.72 -69.73 -37.63
CA ILE A 59 11.37 -70.18 -37.26
C ILE A 59 10.38 -69.13 -37.77
N TYR A 60 9.48 -69.55 -38.67
CA TYR A 60 8.44 -68.70 -39.26
C TYR A 60 7.11 -68.96 -38.55
N GLN A 61 6.48 -67.92 -38.02
CA GLN A 61 5.16 -68.02 -37.40
C GLN A 61 4.12 -67.43 -38.35
N LYS A 62 3.05 -68.19 -38.69
CA LYS A 62 1.86 -67.61 -39.33
C LYS A 62 1.18 -66.68 -38.31
N SER A 63 1.10 -65.40 -38.63
CA SER A 63 0.44 -64.38 -37.81
C SER A 63 -1.07 -64.61 -37.83
N ASN A 64 -1.59 -65.26 -36.78
CA ASN A 64 -3.00 -65.15 -36.41
C ASN A 64 -3.09 -64.87 -34.91
N ILE A 65 -3.84 -63.80 -34.61
CA ILE A 65 -4.42 -63.40 -33.31
C ILE A 65 -3.56 -62.47 -32.43
N ASP A 66 -4.04 -61.22 -32.34
CA ASP A 66 -3.94 -60.22 -31.27
C ASP A 66 -2.58 -59.87 -30.67
N SER A 67 -1.81 -59.09 -31.43
CA SER A 67 -0.73 -58.25 -30.92
C SER A 67 -1.27 -57.01 -30.17
N LYS A 68 -1.76 -57.19 -28.95
CA LYS A 68 -1.96 -56.09 -27.97
C LYS A 68 -1.36 -56.30 -26.58
N LYS A 69 -0.46 -57.28 -26.43
CA LYS A 69 0.52 -57.31 -25.33
C LYS A 69 1.89 -57.67 -25.86
N GLN A 70 2.56 -56.73 -26.53
CA GLN A 70 4.01 -56.76 -26.63
C GLN A 70 4.56 -56.45 -25.23
N THR A 71 4.66 -57.46 -24.37
CA THR A 71 5.60 -57.41 -23.26
C THR A 71 6.99 -57.34 -23.90
N SER A 72 7.59 -56.15 -23.91
CA SER A 72 9.02 -55.98 -24.16
C SER A 72 9.76 -56.93 -23.22
N GLN A 73 10.27 -58.05 -23.73
CA GLN A 73 10.91 -59.07 -22.90
C GLN A 73 12.21 -58.49 -22.33
N PHE A 74 12.19 -58.15 -21.03
CA PHE A 74 13.32 -57.53 -20.34
C PHE A 74 14.55 -58.45 -20.34
N SER A 75 15.74 -57.85 -20.56
CA SER A 75 17.04 -58.54 -20.49
C SER A 75 17.24 -59.28 -19.16
N SER A 76 16.82 -58.68 -18.03
CA SER A 76 16.88 -59.28 -16.69
C SER A 76 16.05 -60.57 -16.56
N VAL A 77 14.81 -60.59 -17.07
CA VAL A 77 13.95 -61.79 -17.05
C VAL A 77 14.56 -62.90 -17.89
N LYS A 78 15.13 -62.56 -19.05
CA LYS A 78 15.80 -63.53 -19.92
C LYS A 78 17.07 -64.09 -19.30
N LEU A 79 17.86 -63.24 -18.63
CA LEU A 79 19.06 -63.66 -17.90
C LEU A 79 18.71 -64.55 -16.71
N LEU A 80 17.64 -64.24 -15.97
CA LEU A 80 17.15 -65.10 -14.89
C LEU A 80 16.71 -66.47 -15.41
N ASN A 81 15.88 -66.50 -16.46
CA ASN A 81 15.46 -67.75 -17.10
C ASN A 81 16.67 -68.53 -17.64
N LEU A 82 17.69 -67.85 -18.17
CA LEU A 82 18.92 -68.49 -18.63
C LEU A 82 19.68 -69.11 -17.45
N ALA A 83 19.81 -68.39 -16.33
CA ALA A 83 20.43 -68.88 -15.09
C ALA A 83 19.72 -70.13 -14.53
N GLU A 84 18.38 -70.11 -14.46
CA GLU A 84 17.60 -71.26 -13.99
C GLU A 84 17.76 -72.50 -14.89
N ASN A 85 17.87 -72.28 -16.20
CA ASN A 85 17.98 -73.37 -17.19
C ASN A 85 19.42 -73.82 -17.48
N LEU A 86 20.42 -73.05 -17.06
CA LEU A 86 21.85 -73.34 -17.24
C LEU A 86 22.23 -74.72 -16.68
N LYS A 87 21.59 -75.15 -15.58
CA LYS A 87 21.81 -76.50 -15.01
C LYS A 87 21.41 -77.62 -15.96
N TYR A 88 20.25 -77.50 -16.60
CA TYR A 88 19.77 -78.49 -17.56
C TYR A 88 20.63 -78.46 -18.82
N PHE A 89 20.99 -77.25 -19.26
CA PHE A 89 21.87 -77.05 -20.41
C PHE A 89 23.21 -77.77 -20.22
N TYR A 90 23.89 -77.56 -19.09
CA TYR A 90 25.16 -78.20 -18.77
C TYR A 90 25.03 -79.74 -18.57
N ILE A 91 23.92 -80.22 -18.00
CA ILE A 91 23.69 -81.65 -17.78
C ILE A 91 23.45 -82.39 -19.10
N PHE A 92 22.62 -81.84 -19.98
CA PHE A 92 22.14 -82.56 -21.17
C PHE A 92 22.94 -82.31 -22.44
N ILE A 93 23.69 -81.22 -22.54
CA ILE A 93 24.37 -80.81 -23.78
C ILE A 93 25.88 -81.00 -23.63
N GLN A 94 26.50 -81.58 -24.66
CA GLN A 94 27.95 -81.72 -24.79
C GLN A 94 28.55 -80.64 -25.69
N GLU A 95 27.90 -80.35 -26.82
CA GLU A 95 28.32 -79.29 -27.73
C GLU A 95 27.07 -78.67 -28.38
N MET A 96 26.96 -77.35 -28.38
CA MET A 96 25.93 -76.63 -29.12
C MET A 96 26.58 -75.51 -29.92
N ASP A 97 26.47 -75.51 -31.25
CA ASP A 97 26.97 -74.41 -32.09
C ASP A 97 25.85 -73.97 -33.04
N ILE A 98 25.13 -72.93 -32.65
CA ILE A 98 24.06 -72.31 -33.43
C ILE A 98 24.53 -70.92 -33.84
N ARG A 99 24.93 -70.77 -35.10
CA ARG A 99 25.55 -69.52 -35.58
C ARG A 99 24.55 -68.39 -35.76
N ASN A 100 23.33 -68.72 -36.18
CA ASN A 100 22.24 -67.76 -36.34
C ASN A 100 20.89 -68.48 -36.15
N LEU A 101 20.21 -68.12 -35.07
CA LEU A 101 18.81 -68.46 -34.84
C LEU A 101 17.99 -67.18 -34.98
N ALA A 102 17.09 -67.17 -35.96
CA ALA A 102 16.18 -66.07 -36.24
C ALA A 102 14.75 -66.47 -35.89
N PHE A 103 14.12 -65.71 -34.99
CA PHE A 103 12.71 -65.86 -34.65
C PHE A 103 12.07 -64.49 -34.51
N LYS A 104 11.17 -64.12 -35.43
CA LYS A 104 10.68 -62.74 -35.60
C LYS A 104 11.87 -61.77 -35.75
N ASP A 105 11.93 -60.72 -34.95
CA ASP A 105 13.02 -59.74 -34.93
C ASP A 105 14.20 -60.15 -34.02
N TYR A 106 14.13 -61.33 -33.39
CA TYR A 106 15.18 -61.81 -32.50
C TYR A 106 16.23 -62.60 -33.26
N HIS A 107 17.47 -62.14 -33.17
CA HIS A 107 18.66 -62.86 -33.58
C HIS A 107 19.39 -63.40 -32.36
N LEU A 108 19.80 -64.66 -32.44
CA LEU A 108 20.43 -65.38 -31.35
C LEU A 108 21.58 -66.23 -31.89
N LYS A 109 22.75 -66.09 -31.29
CA LYS A 109 23.90 -66.95 -31.50
C LYS A 109 24.20 -67.68 -30.19
N ILE A 110 24.37 -69.00 -30.24
CA ILE A 110 24.71 -69.83 -29.07
C ILE A 110 25.93 -70.67 -29.43
N LEU A 111 26.94 -70.68 -28.57
CA LEU A 111 28.06 -71.60 -28.65
C LEU A 111 28.30 -72.21 -27.25
N PHE A 112 28.37 -73.53 -27.18
CA PHE A 112 28.77 -74.29 -26.01
C PHE A 112 29.75 -75.37 -26.43
N LYS A 113 31.00 -75.29 -25.97
CA LYS A 113 32.03 -76.27 -26.28
C LYS A 113 33.14 -76.21 -25.26
N ASN A 114 33.67 -77.36 -24.84
CA ASN A 114 34.78 -77.42 -23.88
C ASN A 114 34.54 -76.58 -22.62
N ASN A 115 33.31 -76.63 -22.09
CA ASN A 115 32.85 -75.84 -20.93
C ASN A 115 32.74 -74.32 -21.15
N GLU A 116 33.12 -73.80 -22.32
CA GLU A 116 32.86 -72.41 -22.68
C GLU A 116 31.42 -72.27 -23.18
N PHE A 117 30.65 -71.37 -22.58
CA PHE A 117 29.30 -70.99 -22.98
C PHE A 117 29.28 -69.54 -23.45
N PHE A 118 28.65 -69.34 -24.60
CA PHE A 118 28.57 -68.08 -25.29
C PHE A 118 27.15 -67.90 -25.82
N ILE A 119 26.57 -66.73 -25.59
CA ILE A 119 25.28 -66.34 -26.12
C ILE A 119 25.31 -64.85 -26.48
N ASP A 120 24.86 -64.51 -27.68
CA ASP A 120 24.75 -63.13 -28.16
C ASP A 120 23.39 -62.92 -28.82
N ASN A 121 22.69 -61.87 -28.41
CA ASN A 121 21.40 -61.48 -28.95
C ASN A 121 21.21 -59.95 -28.87
N ASN A 122 20.06 -59.48 -29.33
CA ASN A 122 19.71 -58.05 -29.37
C ASN A 122 19.61 -57.39 -27.97
N LEU A 123 19.47 -58.16 -26.89
CA LEU A 123 19.30 -57.66 -25.52
C LEU A 123 20.60 -57.71 -24.72
N PHE A 124 21.39 -58.77 -24.88
CA PHE A 124 22.63 -58.97 -24.13
C PHE A 124 23.62 -59.87 -24.85
N PHE A 125 24.86 -59.76 -24.41
CA PHE A 125 25.96 -60.65 -24.72
C PHE A 125 26.44 -61.31 -23.43
N LEU A 126 26.73 -62.61 -23.44
CA LEU A 126 27.31 -63.35 -22.32
C LEU A 126 28.36 -64.35 -22.82
N LYS A 127 29.56 -64.27 -22.24
CA LYS A 127 30.64 -65.25 -22.36
C LYS A 127 31.01 -65.73 -20.95
N THR A 128 30.95 -67.03 -20.72
CA THR A 128 31.20 -67.64 -19.41
C THR A 128 31.80 -69.04 -19.55
N THR A 129 32.60 -69.46 -18.57
CA THR A 129 33.07 -70.85 -18.43
C THR A 129 32.31 -71.55 -17.32
N LEU A 130 31.82 -72.75 -17.60
CA LEU A 130 31.01 -73.56 -16.67
C LEU A 130 31.84 -74.69 -16.07
N GLN A 131 31.84 -74.83 -14.76
CA GLN A 131 32.49 -75.93 -14.05
C GLN A 131 31.49 -76.59 -13.10
N LYS A 132 31.54 -77.91 -12.96
CA LYS A 132 30.68 -78.66 -12.03
C LYS A 132 31.51 -79.30 -10.92
N GLU A 133 31.12 -79.02 -9.68
CA GLU A 133 31.68 -79.58 -8.46
C GLU A 133 30.51 -80.20 -7.65
N GLU A 134 30.43 -81.52 -7.59
CA GLU A 134 29.34 -82.25 -6.91
C GLU A 134 27.92 -81.77 -7.32
N ASN A 135 27.24 -81.04 -6.43
CA ASN A 135 25.90 -80.48 -6.57
C ASN A 135 25.90 -78.99 -6.94
N ASN A 136 27.06 -78.41 -7.25
CA ASN A 136 27.21 -77.00 -7.62
C ASN A 136 27.70 -76.86 -9.06
N ILE A 137 27.12 -75.90 -9.79
CA ILE A 137 27.63 -75.43 -11.08
C ILE A 137 28.13 -74.01 -10.87
N LYS A 138 29.42 -73.79 -11.13
CA LYS A 138 30.06 -72.47 -11.10
C LYS A 138 30.16 -71.93 -12.52
N ALA A 139 29.65 -70.74 -12.75
CA ALA A 139 29.77 -70.02 -14.02
C ALA A 139 30.63 -68.77 -13.80
N ASN A 140 31.87 -68.80 -14.30
CA ASN A 140 32.74 -67.63 -14.30
C ASN A 140 32.40 -66.78 -15.53
N ILE A 141 31.75 -65.64 -15.30
CA ILE A 141 31.31 -64.70 -16.32
C ILE A 141 32.48 -63.81 -16.69
N GLU A 142 33.18 -64.16 -17.76
CA GLU A 142 34.29 -63.39 -18.31
C GLU A 142 33.84 -62.04 -18.87
N LYS A 143 32.67 -62.02 -19.53
CA LYS A 143 32.08 -60.81 -20.08
C LYS A 143 30.58 -60.98 -20.27
N MET A 144 29.81 -60.16 -19.57
CA MET A 144 28.39 -59.94 -19.85
C MET A 144 28.16 -58.48 -20.20
N PHE A 145 27.42 -58.20 -21.26
CA PHE A 145 27.06 -56.84 -21.66
C PHE A 145 25.55 -56.74 -21.82
N ILE A 146 24.91 -55.92 -20.97
CA ILE A 146 23.47 -55.65 -21.03
C ILE A 146 23.26 -54.39 -21.87
N ARG A 147 22.69 -54.57 -23.07
CA ARG A 147 22.58 -53.52 -24.08
C ARG A 147 21.60 -52.41 -23.69
N ASP A 148 20.53 -52.76 -22.99
CA ASP A 148 19.52 -51.81 -22.47
C ASP A 148 20.15 -50.68 -21.62
N TYR A 149 21.20 -51.02 -20.86
CA TYR A 149 21.82 -50.11 -19.88
C TYR A 149 23.27 -49.75 -20.20
N ASN A 150 23.81 -50.23 -21.34
CA ASN A 150 25.24 -50.15 -21.67
C ASN A 150 26.14 -50.61 -20.50
N LEU A 151 25.74 -51.70 -19.85
CA LEU A 151 26.35 -52.16 -18.61
C LEU A 151 27.23 -53.37 -18.87
N SER A 152 28.52 -53.25 -18.57
CA SER A 152 29.49 -54.35 -18.66
C SER A 152 29.65 -55.00 -17.29
N ILE A 153 29.54 -56.33 -17.23
CA ILE A 153 29.52 -57.11 -16.00
C ILE A 153 30.53 -58.27 -16.11
N VAL A 154 31.31 -58.46 -15.05
CA VAL A 154 32.25 -59.58 -14.87
C VAL A 154 32.05 -60.12 -13.46
N GLY A 155 31.99 -61.44 -13.30
CA GLY A 155 31.70 -62.03 -11.99
C GLY A 155 31.51 -63.54 -12.01
N ASN A 156 30.96 -64.08 -10.94
CA ASN A 156 30.71 -65.50 -10.76
C ASN A 156 29.24 -65.74 -10.41
N LEU A 157 28.67 -66.79 -11.00
CA LEU A 157 27.35 -67.31 -10.66
C LEU A 157 27.50 -68.75 -10.14
N ASP A 158 27.17 -68.95 -8.87
CA ASP A 158 27.13 -70.26 -8.22
C ASP A 158 25.70 -70.78 -8.17
N ILE A 159 25.48 -71.99 -8.69
CA ILE A 159 24.16 -72.62 -8.77
C ILE A 159 24.21 -73.94 -8.01
N ASN A 160 23.50 -74.01 -6.88
CA ASN A 160 23.27 -75.28 -6.19
C ASN A 160 22.12 -76.03 -6.85
N THR A 161 22.43 -77.11 -7.57
CA THR A 161 21.45 -77.86 -8.36
C THR A 161 20.45 -78.65 -7.53
N LYS A 162 20.73 -78.87 -6.22
CA LYS A 162 19.84 -79.61 -5.30
C LYS A 162 18.86 -78.68 -4.58
N SER A 163 19.36 -77.55 -4.06
CA SER A 163 18.54 -76.60 -3.30
C SER A 163 17.92 -75.51 -4.17
N GLU A 164 18.29 -75.45 -5.46
CA GLU A 164 17.91 -74.39 -6.41
C GLU A 164 18.21 -72.99 -5.87
N PHE A 165 19.35 -72.87 -5.19
CA PHE A 165 19.90 -71.61 -4.72
C PHE A 165 20.91 -71.09 -5.75
N TYR A 166 20.76 -69.82 -6.12
CA TYR A 166 21.60 -69.13 -7.09
C TYR A 166 22.25 -67.93 -6.39
N PHE A 167 23.57 -67.86 -6.41
CA PHE A 167 24.34 -66.75 -5.86
C PHE A 167 25.17 -66.11 -6.96
N PHE A 168 24.99 -64.82 -7.17
CA PHE A 168 25.70 -64.05 -8.18
C PHE A 168 26.53 -62.96 -7.51
N ASP A 169 27.83 -62.97 -7.74
CA ASP A 169 28.77 -61.97 -7.26
C ASP A 169 29.50 -61.35 -8.45
N ALA A 170 29.32 -60.05 -8.68
CA ALA A 170 29.84 -59.42 -9.87
C ALA A 170 30.20 -57.95 -9.68
N LYS A 171 31.11 -57.49 -10.54
CA LYS A 171 31.41 -56.08 -10.76
C LYS A 171 30.75 -55.61 -12.04
N ALA A 172 30.05 -54.48 -11.96
CA ALA A 172 29.36 -53.85 -13.07
C ALA A 172 29.90 -52.43 -13.31
N SER A 173 30.06 -52.06 -14.57
CA SER A 173 30.57 -50.75 -14.96
C SER A 173 29.90 -50.24 -16.24
N SER A 174 29.67 -48.93 -16.27
CA SER A 174 29.12 -48.19 -17.42
C SER A 174 29.64 -46.76 -17.40
N ASN A 175 29.28 -45.97 -18.41
CA ASN A 175 29.61 -44.54 -18.43
C ASN A 175 28.84 -43.72 -17.36
N LEU A 176 27.77 -44.28 -16.79
CA LEU A 176 26.87 -43.57 -15.85
C LEU A 176 27.07 -44.00 -14.39
N ILE A 177 27.29 -45.29 -14.17
CA ILE A 177 27.33 -45.91 -12.84
C ILE A 177 28.32 -47.07 -12.80
N ASN A 178 29.02 -47.20 -11.69
CA ASN A 178 29.87 -48.35 -11.34
C ASN A 178 29.45 -48.92 -9.99
N PHE A 179 29.44 -50.24 -9.85
CA PHE A 179 29.09 -50.91 -8.60
C PHE A 179 29.55 -52.37 -8.57
N ASN A 180 29.67 -52.92 -7.37
CA ASN A 180 29.70 -54.35 -7.13
C ASN A 180 28.28 -54.82 -6.74
N ILE A 181 27.92 -56.06 -7.03
CA ILE A 181 26.60 -56.60 -6.72
C ILE A 181 26.67 -58.04 -6.22
N ASN A 182 25.95 -58.30 -5.13
CA ASN A 182 25.62 -59.65 -4.70
C ASN A 182 24.12 -59.89 -4.86
N LEU A 183 23.74 -60.93 -5.60
CA LEU A 183 22.35 -61.39 -5.70
C LEU A 183 22.24 -62.80 -5.14
N SER A 184 21.20 -63.03 -4.34
CA SER A 184 20.83 -64.36 -3.85
C SER A 184 19.40 -64.65 -4.27
N TYR A 185 19.19 -65.73 -5.02
CA TYR A 185 17.89 -66.11 -5.53
C TYR A 185 17.52 -67.54 -5.14
N LYS A 186 16.30 -67.73 -4.63
CA LYS A 186 15.73 -69.03 -4.26
C LYS A 186 14.21 -69.00 -4.27
N ASN A 187 13.57 -69.98 -4.89
CA ASN A 187 12.10 -70.16 -4.87
C ASN A 187 11.33 -68.86 -5.19
N GLY A 188 11.71 -68.11 -6.22
CA GLY A 188 11.04 -66.85 -6.57
C GLY A 188 11.35 -65.65 -5.66
N GLN A 189 12.26 -65.79 -4.69
CA GLN A 189 12.71 -64.71 -3.81
C GLN A 189 14.11 -64.26 -4.18
N LEU A 190 14.32 -62.96 -4.35
CA LEU A 190 15.59 -62.33 -4.72
C LEU A 190 16.00 -61.32 -3.65
N ALA A 191 17.13 -61.56 -3.00
CA ALA A 191 17.83 -60.55 -2.21
C ALA A 191 18.93 -59.92 -3.06
N TYR A 192 19.03 -58.60 -3.03
CA TYR A 192 20.08 -57.86 -3.74
C TYR A 192 20.87 -56.99 -2.78
N ASN A 193 22.16 -56.84 -3.05
CA ASN A 193 23.07 -55.98 -2.31
C ASN A 193 24.08 -55.37 -3.29
N PHE A 194 23.80 -54.16 -3.76
CA PHE A 194 24.76 -53.33 -4.48
C PHE A 194 25.74 -52.75 -3.48
N LYS A 195 27.03 -52.69 -3.82
CA LYS A 195 28.10 -52.16 -2.97
C LYS A 195 28.99 -51.25 -3.78
N GLU A 196 29.62 -50.29 -3.11
CA GLU A 196 30.59 -49.37 -3.74
C GLU A 196 30.00 -48.67 -4.99
N VAL A 197 28.74 -48.24 -4.88
CA VAL A 197 28.01 -47.65 -6.01
C VAL A 197 28.50 -46.23 -6.20
N SER A 198 28.97 -45.87 -7.39
CA SER A 198 29.45 -44.51 -7.69
C SER A 198 28.86 -43.96 -8.99
N PHE A 199 28.44 -42.70 -8.94
CA PHE A 199 27.88 -41.98 -10.08
C PHE A 199 27.94 -40.45 -9.88
N LYS A 200 27.66 -39.68 -10.95
CA LYS A 200 27.74 -38.21 -10.93
C LYS A 200 26.39 -37.50 -10.96
N ASN A 201 25.36 -38.12 -11.54
CA ASN A 201 24.07 -37.48 -11.76
C ASN A 201 22.92 -38.46 -11.51
N THR A 202 22.09 -38.18 -10.49
CA THR A 202 20.89 -38.97 -10.16
C THR A 202 19.89 -38.98 -11.30
N LEU A 203 19.71 -37.85 -12.00
CA LEU A 203 18.70 -37.70 -13.05
C LEU A 203 19.00 -38.59 -14.26
N ASP A 204 20.27 -38.74 -14.63
CA ASP A 204 20.68 -39.62 -15.72
C ASP A 204 20.38 -41.09 -15.40
N ILE A 205 20.53 -41.48 -14.13
CA ILE A 205 20.16 -42.82 -13.65
C ILE A 205 18.64 -42.99 -13.68
N PHE A 206 17.89 -42.04 -13.12
CA PHE A 206 16.42 -42.09 -13.11
C PHE A 206 15.86 -42.15 -14.52
N ASN A 207 16.39 -41.37 -15.47
CA ASN A 207 15.96 -41.40 -16.87
C ASN A 207 16.21 -42.76 -17.54
N LYS A 208 17.30 -43.46 -17.17
CA LYS A 208 17.57 -44.83 -17.66
C LYS A 208 16.62 -45.86 -17.08
N ILE A 209 16.23 -45.70 -15.81
CA ILE A 209 15.34 -46.63 -15.10
C ILE A 209 13.87 -46.39 -15.44
N LYS A 210 13.44 -45.13 -15.55
CA LYS A 210 12.04 -44.69 -15.76
C LYS A 210 11.41 -45.26 -17.04
N ASN A 211 12.23 -45.56 -18.04
CA ASN A 211 11.77 -46.22 -19.27
C ASN A 211 11.20 -47.63 -19.03
N LYS A 212 11.49 -48.26 -17.87
CA LYS A 212 11.12 -49.65 -17.57
C LYS A 212 10.49 -49.85 -16.18
N ILE A 213 10.69 -48.93 -15.22
CA ILE A 213 10.13 -48.97 -13.86
C ILE A 213 9.51 -47.62 -13.54
N GLU A 214 8.28 -47.60 -13.05
CA GLU A 214 7.62 -46.39 -12.55
C GLU A 214 8.25 -46.00 -11.21
N LEU A 215 8.78 -44.78 -11.13
CA LEU A 215 9.40 -44.20 -9.94
C LEU A 215 8.44 -43.12 -9.39
N PRO A 216 8.25 -43.03 -8.06
CA PRO A 216 7.42 -41.99 -7.47
C PRO A 216 7.87 -40.59 -7.91
N GLU A 217 6.93 -39.71 -8.24
CA GLU A 217 7.26 -38.37 -8.75
C GLU A 217 8.05 -37.54 -7.74
N ASP A 218 7.74 -37.67 -6.44
CA ASP A 218 8.46 -36.97 -5.38
C ASP A 218 9.92 -37.39 -5.26
N LEU A 219 10.21 -38.68 -5.50
CA LEU A 219 11.58 -39.17 -5.52
C LEU A 219 12.36 -38.47 -6.63
N ILE A 220 11.75 -38.33 -7.81
CA ILE A 220 12.36 -37.64 -8.96
C ILE A 220 12.50 -36.14 -8.69
N LEU A 221 11.50 -35.51 -8.08
CA LEU A 221 11.53 -34.09 -7.76
C LEU A 221 12.61 -33.78 -6.72
N TRP A 222 12.60 -34.48 -5.59
CA TRP A 222 13.50 -34.16 -4.47
C TRP A 222 14.92 -34.67 -4.70
N VAL A 223 15.10 -35.94 -5.05
CA VAL A 223 16.43 -36.55 -5.22
C VAL A 223 17.02 -36.27 -6.61
N GLY A 224 16.19 -36.00 -7.61
CA GLY A 224 16.63 -35.67 -8.96
C GLY A 224 16.83 -34.18 -9.22
N HIS A 225 15.92 -33.31 -8.75
CA HIS A 225 15.92 -31.89 -9.11
C HIS A 225 16.30 -30.94 -7.97
N ARG A 226 15.77 -31.16 -6.75
CA ARG A 226 15.97 -30.23 -5.62
C ARG A 226 17.28 -30.46 -4.87
N ILE A 227 17.76 -31.71 -4.81
CA ILE A 227 19.00 -32.10 -4.12
C ILE A 227 20.02 -32.56 -5.16
N LYS A 228 20.94 -31.67 -5.54
CA LYS A 228 21.96 -31.94 -6.57
C LYS A 228 23.35 -32.03 -5.95
N GLY A 229 24.02 -33.15 -6.15
CA GLY A 229 25.43 -33.34 -5.82
C GLY A 229 26.31 -33.44 -7.06
N GLU A 230 27.61 -33.24 -6.90
CA GLU A 230 28.57 -33.42 -8.00
C GLU A 230 29.11 -34.85 -8.09
N PHE A 231 29.07 -35.59 -6.98
CA PHE A 231 29.52 -36.98 -6.90
C PHE A 231 28.77 -37.72 -5.80
N TYR A 232 28.33 -38.94 -6.11
CA TYR A 232 27.58 -39.81 -5.22
C TYR A 232 28.35 -41.11 -5.03
N TYR A 233 28.50 -41.53 -3.78
CA TYR A 233 29.08 -42.81 -3.41
C TYR A 233 28.19 -43.50 -2.37
N LEU A 234 27.68 -44.69 -2.69
CA LEU A 234 26.88 -45.49 -1.76
C LEU A 234 27.68 -46.72 -1.35
N ASP A 235 27.90 -46.87 -0.04
CA ASP A 235 28.55 -48.04 0.55
C ASP A 235 27.78 -49.31 0.19
N TYR A 236 26.45 -49.22 0.31
CA TYR A 236 25.55 -50.28 -0.13
C TYR A 236 24.15 -49.76 -0.48
N ILE A 237 23.44 -50.53 -1.31
CA ILE A 237 21.98 -50.50 -1.47
C ILE A 237 21.51 -51.96 -1.41
N LYS A 238 20.71 -52.31 -0.41
CA LYS A 238 20.20 -53.66 -0.24
C LYS A 238 18.69 -53.69 -0.08
N GLY A 239 18.09 -54.79 -0.53
CA GLY A 239 16.65 -55.00 -0.45
C GLY A 239 16.26 -56.39 -0.90
N PHE A 240 14.95 -56.60 -1.06
CA PHE A 240 14.37 -57.92 -1.26
C PHE A 240 13.13 -57.87 -2.16
N ILE A 241 12.98 -58.86 -3.04
CA ILE A 241 11.84 -59.00 -3.96
C ILE A 241 11.27 -60.42 -3.82
N ASP A 242 9.95 -60.54 -3.71
CA ASP A 242 9.22 -61.81 -3.78
C ASP A 242 8.37 -61.84 -5.05
N PHE A 243 8.89 -62.49 -6.09
CA PHE A 243 8.23 -62.62 -7.39
C PHE A 243 6.94 -63.46 -7.30
N ASN A 244 6.84 -64.40 -6.36
CA ASN A 244 5.63 -65.24 -6.21
C ASN A 244 4.43 -64.41 -5.71
N LYS A 245 4.70 -63.42 -4.85
CA LYS A 245 3.69 -62.51 -4.32
C LYS A 245 3.55 -61.22 -5.12
N ASN A 246 4.37 -61.04 -6.16
CA ASN A 246 4.52 -59.79 -6.91
C ASN A 246 4.77 -58.57 -5.97
N LYS A 247 5.63 -58.75 -4.95
CA LYS A 247 5.97 -57.72 -3.96
C LYS A 247 7.44 -57.34 -4.05
N TYR A 248 7.71 -56.04 -4.22
CA TYR A 248 9.06 -55.49 -4.38
C TYR A 248 9.69 -54.93 -3.09
N TYR A 249 8.91 -54.87 -2.00
CA TYR A 249 9.35 -54.38 -0.67
C TYR A 249 10.21 -53.11 -0.72
N LEU A 250 9.78 -52.12 -1.51
CA LEU A 250 10.48 -50.84 -1.67
C LEU A 250 10.68 -50.14 -0.32
N ASP A 251 9.75 -50.35 0.60
CA ASP A 251 9.77 -49.82 1.97
C ASP A 251 10.92 -50.35 2.83
N ASN A 252 11.47 -51.51 2.45
CA ASN A 252 12.55 -52.21 3.16
C ASN A 252 13.93 -51.96 2.54
N ILE A 253 14.02 -51.06 1.56
CA ILE A 253 15.32 -50.70 0.97
C ILE A 253 16.16 -50.00 2.03
N GLU A 254 17.40 -50.47 2.19
CA GLU A 254 18.41 -49.85 3.04
C GLU A 254 19.58 -49.38 2.17
N ALA A 255 20.02 -48.14 2.37
CA ALA A 255 21.20 -47.60 1.69
C ALA A 255 22.00 -46.68 2.61
N SER A 256 23.33 -46.69 2.45
CA SER A 256 24.25 -45.79 3.15
C SER A 256 25.27 -45.24 2.17
N GLY A 257 25.72 -44.00 2.38
CA GLY A 257 26.75 -43.41 1.54
C GLY A 257 27.02 -41.94 1.84
N TYR A 258 27.68 -41.27 0.90
CA TYR A 258 27.88 -39.84 0.92
C TYR A 258 27.74 -39.20 -0.47
N VAL A 259 27.52 -37.89 -0.45
CA VAL A 259 27.44 -37.03 -1.63
C VAL A 259 28.32 -35.81 -1.40
N ASP A 260 29.13 -35.47 -2.40
CA ASP A 260 30.01 -34.30 -2.37
C ASP A 260 29.37 -33.09 -3.05
N ARG A 261 29.58 -31.91 -2.47
CA ARG A 261 29.15 -30.60 -2.97
C ARG A 261 27.66 -30.58 -3.30
N VAL A 262 26.84 -30.82 -2.28
CA VAL A 262 25.39 -30.84 -2.41
C VAL A 262 24.84 -29.42 -2.40
N LYS A 263 23.93 -29.16 -3.33
CA LYS A 263 23.12 -27.96 -3.44
C LYS A 263 21.67 -28.34 -3.27
N ILE A 264 21.02 -27.79 -2.24
CA ILE A 264 19.60 -28.00 -1.97
C ILE A 264 18.85 -26.71 -2.30
N SER A 265 17.83 -26.79 -3.13
CA SER A 265 16.95 -25.66 -3.42
C SER A 265 15.48 -26.06 -3.31
N LEU A 266 14.69 -25.25 -2.60
CA LEU A 266 13.25 -25.45 -2.48
C LEU A 266 12.54 -25.11 -3.81
N ASP A 267 13.01 -24.07 -4.49
CA ASP A 267 12.53 -23.61 -5.79
C ASP A 267 13.72 -23.17 -6.67
N ASN A 268 13.48 -22.98 -7.96
CA ASN A 268 14.45 -22.50 -8.94
C ASN A 268 14.87 -21.03 -8.74
N LYS A 269 14.12 -20.22 -7.98
CA LYS A 269 14.43 -18.79 -7.73
C LYS A 269 15.22 -18.56 -6.45
N MET A 270 15.23 -19.54 -5.54
CA MET A 270 16.01 -19.51 -4.31
C MET A 270 17.49 -19.77 -4.61
N ASP A 271 18.39 -19.10 -3.89
CA ASP A 271 19.80 -19.51 -3.91
C ASP A 271 19.95 -20.87 -3.17
N PRO A 272 20.87 -21.75 -3.58
CA PRO A 272 20.97 -23.06 -2.97
C PRO A 272 21.55 -23.00 -1.55
N ILE A 273 21.07 -23.89 -0.68
CA ILE A 273 21.78 -24.30 0.52
C ILE A 273 22.96 -25.17 0.09
N GLU A 274 24.15 -24.80 0.49
CA GLU A 274 25.38 -25.50 0.13
C GLU A 274 25.86 -26.38 1.28
N ILE A 275 26.06 -27.66 0.98
CA ILE A 275 26.55 -28.68 1.91
C ILE A 275 27.80 -29.31 1.27
N PRO A 276 29.02 -29.04 1.77
CA PRO A 276 30.25 -29.54 1.15
C PRO A 276 30.33 -31.06 1.09
N LYS A 277 29.84 -31.74 2.14
CA LYS A 277 29.78 -33.20 2.22
C LYS A 277 28.55 -33.63 3.03
N LEU A 278 27.77 -34.52 2.45
CA LEU A 278 26.50 -34.99 2.99
C LEU A 278 26.52 -36.52 3.09
N ASN A 279 26.40 -37.06 4.29
CA ASN A 279 26.19 -38.50 4.47
C ASN A 279 24.70 -38.81 4.33
N LEU A 280 24.39 -39.90 3.63
CA LEU A 280 23.04 -40.37 3.37
C LEU A 280 22.82 -41.69 4.09
N ASN A 281 21.67 -41.82 4.74
CA ASN A 281 21.22 -43.10 5.31
C ASN A 281 19.72 -43.28 5.05
N LEU A 282 19.38 -44.22 4.18
CA LEU A 282 18.03 -44.67 3.91
C LEU A 282 17.75 -45.93 4.73
N ASN A 283 16.76 -45.89 5.61
CA ASN A 283 16.29 -47.05 6.34
C ASN A 283 14.80 -46.89 6.68
N LYS A 284 13.99 -47.94 6.45
CA LYS A 284 12.54 -47.92 6.69
C LYS A 284 11.86 -46.68 6.10
N GLN A 285 12.08 -46.43 4.81
CA GLN A 285 11.56 -45.27 4.07
C GLN A 285 12.03 -43.87 4.51
N ARG A 286 12.90 -43.77 5.52
CA ARG A 286 13.46 -42.50 5.98
C ARG A 286 14.86 -42.29 5.41
N LEU A 287 15.03 -41.24 4.62
CA LEU A 287 16.30 -40.77 4.10
C LEU A 287 16.83 -39.63 4.98
N ASN A 288 17.81 -39.94 5.83
CA ASN A 288 18.48 -38.97 6.68
C ASN A 288 19.63 -38.29 5.96
N PHE A 289 19.74 -36.97 6.18
CA PHE A 289 20.81 -36.13 5.67
C PHE A 289 21.70 -35.69 6.83
N ASP A 290 22.86 -36.34 6.98
CA ASP A 290 23.81 -36.06 8.05
C ASP A 290 25.00 -35.25 7.50
N PHE A 291 25.17 -34.01 7.97
CA PHE A 291 26.23 -33.11 7.51
C PHE A 291 26.88 -32.38 8.68
N LYS A 292 28.17 -32.02 8.52
CA LYS A 292 28.91 -31.22 9.51
C LYS A 292 28.87 -29.72 9.23
N LYS A 293 28.63 -29.35 7.97
CA LYS A 293 28.61 -27.96 7.51
C LYS A 293 27.48 -27.77 6.51
N ALA A 294 26.70 -26.71 6.70
CA ALA A 294 25.70 -26.25 5.73
C ALA A 294 25.64 -24.73 5.78
N SER A 295 25.39 -24.09 4.63
CA SER A 295 25.26 -22.63 4.59
C SER A 295 24.29 -22.13 3.53
N TYR A 296 23.65 -21.00 3.81
CA TYR A 296 22.80 -20.26 2.87
C TYR A 296 23.24 -18.79 2.84
N LYS A 297 23.80 -18.30 1.73
CA LYS A 297 24.30 -16.91 1.60
C LYS A 297 25.12 -16.44 2.82
N GLN A 298 26.10 -17.23 3.24
CA GLN A 298 26.95 -16.99 4.41
C GLN A 298 26.27 -17.19 5.78
N ALA A 299 24.96 -17.44 5.83
CA ALA A 299 24.30 -17.89 7.04
C ALA A 299 24.74 -19.32 7.36
N ASP A 300 25.15 -19.57 8.61
CA ASP A 300 25.52 -20.91 9.06
C ASP A 300 24.25 -21.69 9.40
N LEU A 301 24.14 -22.88 8.79
CA LEU A 301 23.03 -23.82 8.97
C LEU A 301 23.53 -25.16 9.51
N SER A 302 24.77 -25.25 10.00
CA SER A 302 25.42 -26.51 10.36
C SER A 302 24.75 -27.27 11.52
N ALA A 303 23.95 -26.59 12.34
CA ALA A 303 23.14 -27.20 13.41
C ALA A 303 21.76 -27.72 12.93
N SER A 304 21.42 -27.47 11.66
CA SER A 304 20.12 -27.83 11.09
C SER A 304 20.01 -29.34 10.85
N LYS A 305 18.77 -29.85 10.79
CA LYS A 305 18.47 -31.26 10.45
C LYS A 305 17.50 -31.34 9.28
N ILE A 306 17.74 -32.31 8.41
CA ILE A 306 16.90 -32.54 7.23
C ILE A 306 16.69 -34.05 7.09
N TYR A 307 15.46 -34.48 6.82
CA TYR A 307 15.20 -35.83 6.35
C TYR A 307 13.92 -35.88 5.50
N ILE A 308 13.86 -36.85 4.60
CA ILE A 308 12.64 -37.21 3.88
C ILE A 308 12.10 -38.50 4.51
N TYR A 309 10.80 -38.54 4.77
CA TYR A 309 10.12 -39.72 5.33
C TYR A 309 9.10 -40.26 4.33
N ASP A 310 8.73 -41.53 4.52
CA ASP A 310 7.76 -42.25 3.68
C ASP A 310 8.05 -42.10 2.17
N LEU A 311 9.33 -42.08 1.79
CA LEU A 311 9.81 -41.72 0.44
C LEU A 311 9.25 -42.59 -0.70
N MET A 312 8.78 -43.80 -0.38
CA MET A 312 8.25 -44.76 -1.35
C MET A 312 6.72 -44.91 -1.26
N ASP A 313 6.05 -44.15 -0.38
CA ASP A 313 4.59 -44.10 -0.25
C ASP A 313 4.02 -42.87 -0.96
N GLU A 314 3.29 -43.10 -2.04
CA GLU A 314 2.71 -42.08 -2.93
C GLU A 314 1.68 -41.15 -2.26
N ASN A 315 1.27 -41.40 -1.01
CA ASN A 315 0.30 -40.55 -0.32
C ASN A 315 0.80 -40.00 1.03
N LYS A 316 2.00 -40.40 1.47
CA LYS A 316 2.52 -40.04 2.80
C LYS A 316 3.90 -39.41 2.78
N ALA A 317 4.59 -39.42 1.64
CA ALA A 317 5.90 -38.82 1.51
C ALA A 317 5.90 -37.34 1.98
N GLY A 318 6.96 -36.96 2.67
CA GLY A 318 7.14 -35.59 3.15
C GLY A 318 8.58 -35.29 3.54
N ILE A 319 8.84 -34.01 3.80
CA ILE A 319 10.15 -33.50 4.22
C ILE A 319 10.05 -32.84 5.58
N TYR A 320 10.99 -33.16 6.44
CA TYR A 320 11.21 -32.50 7.71
C TYR A 320 12.46 -31.63 7.63
N LEU A 321 12.32 -30.36 8.00
CA LEU A 321 13.36 -29.35 8.03
C LEU A 321 13.39 -28.73 9.42
N HIS A 322 14.51 -28.87 10.12
CA HIS A 322 14.80 -28.13 11.35
C HIS A 322 15.94 -27.16 11.06
N ILE A 323 15.61 -25.91 10.77
CA ILE A 323 16.51 -24.85 10.34
C ILE A 323 16.97 -24.07 11.58
N ILE A 324 18.22 -24.25 11.95
CA ILE A 324 18.87 -23.54 13.05
C ILE A 324 19.95 -22.62 12.48
N SER A 325 19.85 -21.32 12.79
CA SER A 325 20.83 -20.32 12.37
C SER A 325 20.89 -19.16 13.36
N ASN A 326 22.04 -18.50 13.44
CA ASN A 326 22.22 -17.26 14.23
C ASN A 326 22.26 -16.00 13.36
N ASN A 327 22.24 -16.15 12.03
CA ASN A 327 22.45 -15.07 11.08
C ASN A 327 21.68 -15.23 9.77
N LEU A 328 20.54 -15.92 9.81
CA LEU A 328 19.68 -16.08 8.64
C LEU A 328 19.02 -14.73 8.29
N LYS A 329 18.74 -14.53 7.01
CA LYS A 329 18.03 -13.35 6.51
C LYS A 329 16.89 -13.78 5.62
N LEU A 330 15.67 -13.32 5.92
CA LEU A 330 14.52 -13.42 5.04
C LEU A 330 14.64 -12.39 3.91
N ASP A 331 15.58 -12.62 3.00
CA ASP A 331 15.76 -11.76 1.84
C ASP A 331 14.67 -11.95 0.79
N GLN A 332 14.67 -11.09 -0.22
CA GLN A 332 13.63 -11.11 -1.27
C GLN A 332 13.57 -12.45 -2.04
N LYS A 333 14.69 -13.18 -2.20
CA LYS A 333 14.68 -14.46 -2.91
C LYS A 333 14.12 -15.57 -2.04
N LEU A 334 14.51 -15.63 -0.76
CA LEU A 334 13.92 -16.57 0.19
C LEU A 334 12.42 -16.30 0.37
N TRP A 335 12.05 -15.03 0.51
CA TRP A 335 10.65 -14.58 0.58
C TRP A 335 9.82 -15.04 -0.63
N LYS A 336 10.33 -14.87 -1.86
CA LYS A 336 9.66 -15.37 -3.08
C LYS A 336 9.58 -16.91 -3.15
N ALA A 337 10.56 -17.61 -2.57
CA ALA A 337 10.55 -19.07 -2.56
C ALA A 337 9.45 -19.62 -1.64
N LEU A 338 9.15 -18.92 -0.54
CA LEU A 338 8.08 -19.30 0.40
C LEU A 338 6.67 -19.19 -0.24
N ASP A 339 6.47 -18.25 -1.15
CA ASP A 339 5.20 -18.09 -1.90
C ASP A 339 4.86 -19.33 -2.75
N PHE A 340 5.86 -20.09 -3.22
CA PHE A 340 5.64 -21.36 -3.93
C PHE A 340 4.99 -22.44 -3.06
N TYR A 341 5.11 -22.31 -1.73
CA TYR A 341 4.55 -23.24 -0.74
C TYR A 341 3.35 -22.64 -0.02
N ASP A 342 2.67 -21.66 -0.64
CA ASP A 342 1.51 -20.96 -0.10
C ASP A 342 1.77 -20.20 1.23
N VAL A 343 3.04 -19.92 1.55
CA VAL A 343 3.43 -19.10 2.71
C VAL A 343 3.57 -17.64 2.27
N LYS A 344 2.50 -16.87 2.44
CA LYS A 344 2.44 -15.43 2.05
C LYS A 344 2.79 -14.51 3.21
N ILE A 345 3.94 -13.84 3.10
CA ILE A 345 4.42 -12.85 4.09
C ILE A 345 4.39 -11.46 3.42
N PRO A 346 3.92 -10.38 4.07
CA PRO A 346 3.78 -9.07 3.41
C PRO A 346 5.08 -8.24 3.36
N PHE A 347 6.21 -8.78 3.84
CA PHE A 347 7.49 -8.09 3.90
C PHE A 347 8.68 -9.03 3.73
N PHE A 348 9.83 -8.45 3.39
CA PHE A 348 11.15 -9.09 3.46
C PHE A 348 12.16 -8.18 4.16
N GLN A 349 13.28 -8.74 4.60
CA GLN A 349 14.36 -7.99 5.24
C GLN A 349 15.29 -7.37 4.20
N LYS A 350 15.39 -6.04 4.21
CA LYS A 350 16.41 -5.29 3.46
C LYS A 350 17.77 -5.41 4.15
N GLU A 351 17.79 -5.32 5.47
CA GLU A 351 18.98 -5.39 6.31
C GLU A 351 18.70 -6.13 7.62
N GLY A 352 19.77 -6.44 8.36
CA GLY A 352 19.70 -7.18 9.63
C GLY A 352 19.86 -8.70 9.48
N LYS A 353 19.85 -9.37 10.63
CA LYS A 353 20.02 -10.82 10.79
C LYS A 353 18.95 -11.35 11.74
N VAL A 354 18.61 -12.62 11.58
CA VAL A 354 17.64 -13.32 12.41
C VAL A 354 18.32 -14.55 12.99
N LYS A 355 18.18 -14.73 14.31
CA LYS A 355 18.41 -16.03 14.92
C LYS A 355 17.13 -16.83 14.75
N SER A 356 17.22 -18.01 14.15
CA SER A 356 16.07 -18.84 13.83
C SER A 356 16.27 -20.22 14.42
N ASP A 357 15.24 -20.71 15.10
CA ASP A 357 15.02 -22.12 15.37
C ASP A 357 13.65 -22.45 14.76
N PHE A 358 13.64 -23.03 13.56
CA PHE A 358 12.42 -23.22 12.78
C PHE A 358 12.27 -24.66 12.31
N ILE A 359 11.17 -25.28 12.69
CA ILE A 359 10.74 -26.61 12.28
C ILE A 359 9.61 -26.46 11.25
N LEU A 360 9.83 -27.11 10.11
CA LEU A 360 8.92 -27.17 9.00
C LEU A 360 8.76 -28.63 8.59
N ASP A 361 7.57 -29.18 8.82
CA ASP A 361 7.18 -30.53 8.39
C ASP A 361 6.13 -30.42 7.28
N LEU A 362 6.56 -30.70 6.05
CA LEU A 362 5.76 -30.58 4.83
C LEU A 362 5.48 -31.97 4.28
N GLY A 363 4.23 -32.43 4.43
CA GLY A 363 3.73 -33.58 3.67
C GLY A 363 3.45 -33.17 2.22
N PHE A 364 3.92 -33.93 1.24
CA PHE A 364 3.73 -33.58 -0.17
C PHE A 364 2.28 -33.70 -0.65
N TYR A 365 1.45 -34.46 0.07
CA TYR A 365 0.05 -34.75 -0.27
C TYR A 365 -0.97 -34.37 0.82
N LYS A 366 -0.52 -33.86 1.97
CA LYS A 366 -1.41 -33.52 3.09
C LYS A 366 -1.70 -32.02 3.12
N ASP A 367 -2.95 -31.68 3.40
CA ASP A 367 -3.39 -30.29 3.63
C ASP A 367 -2.84 -29.67 4.93
N GLN A 368 -2.20 -30.46 5.80
CA GLN A 368 -1.72 -30.01 7.10
C GLN A 368 -0.20 -30.07 7.17
N SER A 369 0.42 -28.90 6.98
CA SER A 369 1.83 -28.65 7.29
C SER A 369 1.96 -28.21 8.75
N LEU A 370 2.99 -28.70 9.45
CA LEU A 370 3.29 -28.27 10.82
C LEU A 370 4.42 -27.24 10.80
N PHE A 371 4.18 -26.12 11.46
CA PHE A 371 5.10 -24.99 11.53
C PHE A 371 5.35 -24.65 12.98
N ASN A 372 6.58 -24.83 13.46
CA ASN A 372 6.96 -24.36 14.79
C ASN A 372 8.25 -23.58 14.65
N GLY A 373 8.33 -22.39 15.23
CA GLY A 373 9.61 -21.71 15.23
C GLY A 373 9.68 -20.51 16.14
N GLU A 374 10.91 -20.17 16.47
CA GLU A 374 11.29 -19.00 17.23
C GLU A 374 12.29 -18.19 16.41
N PHE A 375 11.98 -16.91 16.23
CA PHE A 375 12.79 -15.97 15.46
C PHE A 375 13.10 -14.75 16.31
N VAL A 376 14.39 -14.52 16.55
CA VAL A 376 14.88 -13.29 17.19
C VAL A 376 15.36 -12.36 16.10
N VAL A 377 14.62 -11.28 15.89
CA VAL A 377 14.92 -10.23 14.93
C VAL A 377 15.59 -9.08 15.68
N GLU A 378 16.81 -8.73 15.30
CA GLU A 378 17.57 -7.63 15.91
C GLU A 378 18.10 -6.71 14.82
N ASN A 379 18.09 -5.40 15.06
CA ASN A 379 18.68 -4.37 14.19
C ASN A 379 18.40 -4.60 12.70
N SER A 380 17.12 -4.74 12.36
CA SER A 380 16.68 -5.12 11.02
C SER A 380 15.86 -4.01 10.35
N VAL A 381 15.91 -3.96 9.02
CA VAL A 381 15.10 -3.04 8.22
C VAL A 381 14.16 -3.87 7.35
N LEU A 382 12.85 -3.70 7.55
CA LEU A 382 11.82 -4.39 6.79
C LEU A 382 11.42 -3.57 5.56
N SER A 383 11.04 -4.26 4.48
CA SER A 383 10.58 -3.61 3.25
C SER A 383 9.25 -2.87 3.41
N PHE A 384 8.44 -3.25 4.40
CA PHE A 384 7.16 -2.61 4.68
C PHE A 384 7.38 -1.23 5.30
N LEU A 385 6.99 -0.18 4.57
CA LEU A 385 7.08 1.23 4.98
C LEU A 385 8.46 1.67 5.48
N ASP A 386 9.52 1.01 5.02
CA ASP A 386 10.91 1.21 5.47
C ASP A 386 11.03 1.19 7.00
N THR A 387 10.40 0.19 7.63
CA THR A 387 10.31 0.08 9.09
C THR A 387 11.60 -0.51 9.67
N ASN A 388 12.22 0.22 10.58
CA ASN A 388 13.31 -0.27 11.42
C ASN A 388 12.74 -1.08 12.58
N VAL A 389 13.36 -2.21 12.88
CA VAL A 389 13.04 -3.09 14.00
C VAL A 389 14.29 -3.22 14.86
N SER A 390 14.27 -2.62 16.05
CA SER A 390 15.40 -2.71 17.00
C SER A 390 15.51 -4.14 17.55
N LYS A 391 14.38 -4.69 18.00
CA LYS A 391 14.22 -6.04 18.51
C LYS A 391 12.79 -6.55 18.27
N ALA A 392 12.63 -7.85 18.07
CA ALA A 392 11.34 -8.55 18.15
C ALA A 392 11.58 -10.05 18.33
N LEU A 393 10.76 -10.70 19.14
CA LEU A 393 10.73 -12.16 19.28
C LEU A 393 9.45 -12.70 18.65
N ILE A 394 9.58 -13.47 17.57
CA ILE A 394 8.43 -14.05 16.85
C ILE A 394 8.39 -15.54 17.16
N LYS A 395 7.27 -16.02 17.69
CA LYS A 395 7.02 -17.44 17.97
C LYS A 395 5.85 -17.91 17.13
N ILE A 396 6.06 -18.96 16.35
CA ILE A 396 5.03 -19.62 15.55
C ILE A 396 4.81 -21.01 16.16
N ASN A 397 3.57 -21.34 16.50
CA ASN A 397 3.16 -22.65 16.97
C ASN A 397 1.93 -23.09 16.18
N ASN A 398 2.15 -23.88 15.13
CA ASN A 398 1.19 -24.21 14.09
C ASN A 398 0.55 -22.94 13.52
N ASN A 399 -0.70 -22.68 13.90
CA ASN A 399 -1.49 -21.60 13.36
C ASN A 399 -1.47 -20.36 14.26
N LEU A 400 -0.80 -20.39 15.41
CA LEU A 400 -0.69 -19.23 16.28
C LEU A 400 0.68 -18.58 16.12
N LEU A 401 0.70 -17.33 15.68
CA LEU A 401 1.87 -16.47 15.59
C LEU A 401 1.81 -15.43 16.69
N ASN A 402 2.77 -15.46 17.60
CA ASN A 402 2.95 -14.45 18.63
C ASN A 402 4.18 -13.60 18.31
N ILE A 403 4.05 -12.30 18.49
CA ILE A 403 5.15 -11.33 18.44
C ILE A 403 5.29 -10.74 19.84
N GLU A 404 6.48 -10.83 20.41
CA GLU A 404 6.81 -10.37 21.75
C GLU A 404 7.88 -9.28 21.67
N GLU A 405 7.69 -8.21 22.44
CA GLU A 405 8.60 -7.09 22.61
C GLU A 405 9.11 -6.47 21.30
N ALA A 406 8.24 -6.37 20.28
CA ALA A 406 8.61 -5.72 19.04
C ALA A 406 8.77 -4.21 19.24
N ASP A 407 9.96 -3.67 18.97
CA ASP A 407 10.26 -2.24 18.97
C ASP A 407 10.50 -1.78 17.54
N ILE A 408 9.62 -0.91 17.05
CA ILE A 408 9.61 -0.45 15.66
C ILE A 408 9.66 1.07 15.54
N ALA A 409 10.31 1.53 14.47
CA ALA A 409 10.37 2.94 14.11
C ALA A 409 10.38 3.13 12.59
N ASN A 410 9.59 4.09 12.10
CA ASN A 410 9.64 4.60 10.73
C ASN A 410 9.50 6.14 10.74
N LYS A 411 9.26 6.76 9.57
CA LYS A 411 9.18 8.22 9.43
C LYS A 411 8.10 8.89 10.29
N PHE A 412 7.00 8.19 10.58
CA PHE A 412 5.82 8.77 11.24
C PHE A 412 5.37 8.02 12.50
N LEU A 413 5.89 6.81 12.76
CA LEU A 413 5.51 5.96 13.89
C LEU A 413 6.74 5.46 14.64
N LYS A 414 6.70 5.53 15.97
CA LYS A 414 7.56 4.80 16.91
C LYS A 414 6.67 4.07 17.90
N ALA A 415 6.79 2.75 17.99
CA ALA A 415 5.93 1.95 18.84
C ALA A 415 6.59 0.66 19.32
N ASP A 416 6.22 0.26 20.53
CA ASP A 416 6.48 -1.07 21.08
C ASP A 416 5.18 -1.88 21.04
N PHE A 417 5.20 -3.15 20.66
CA PHE A 417 4.00 -3.98 20.71
C PHE A 417 4.25 -5.46 20.98
N ASN A 418 3.20 -6.09 21.52
CA ASN A 418 3.03 -7.54 21.49
C ASN A 418 1.83 -7.86 20.59
N ALA A 419 1.90 -8.93 19.81
CA ALA A 419 0.80 -9.35 18.95
C ALA A 419 0.53 -10.85 19.09
N SER A 420 -0.72 -11.25 18.90
CA SER A 420 -1.12 -12.64 18.70
C SER A 420 -1.99 -12.72 17.46
N ILE A 421 -1.65 -13.60 16.53
CA ILE A 421 -2.29 -13.74 15.24
C ILE A 421 -2.60 -15.21 15.01
N ASP A 422 -3.87 -15.53 14.79
CA ASP A 422 -4.32 -16.83 14.34
C ASP A 422 -4.29 -16.87 12.81
N LEU A 423 -3.37 -17.64 12.25
CA LEU A 423 -3.11 -17.81 10.82
C LEU A 423 -4.22 -18.63 10.12
N ASN A 424 -5.01 -19.42 10.86
CA ASN A 424 -6.15 -20.14 10.29
C ASN A 424 -7.33 -19.19 10.07
N THR A 425 -7.71 -18.46 11.11
CA THR A 425 -8.81 -17.49 11.03
C THR A 425 -8.38 -16.21 10.33
N LYS A 426 -7.07 -15.95 10.26
CA LYS A 426 -6.43 -14.73 9.74
C LYS A 426 -6.82 -13.49 10.53
N ILE A 427 -7.00 -13.67 11.84
CA ILE A 427 -7.35 -12.61 12.79
C ILE A 427 -6.18 -12.43 13.75
N GLY A 428 -5.86 -11.20 14.08
CA GLY A 428 -4.84 -10.88 15.07
C GLY A 428 -5.21 -9.73 15.97
N GLN A 429 -4.53 -9.63 17.09
CA GLN A 429 -4.66 -8.55 18.06
C GLN A 429 -3.27 -8.09 18.48
N PHE A 430 -3.08 -6.77 18.48
CA PHE A 430 -1.83 -6.12 18.86
C PHE A 430 -2.08 -5.26 20.09
N ASN A 431 -1.34 -5.50 21.15
CA ASN A 431 -1.24 -4.59 22.28
C ASN A 431 -0.05 -3.66 22.03
N THR A 432 -0.35 -2.42 21.65
CA THR A 432 0.62 -1.47 21.12
C THR A 432 0.76 -0.26 22.04
N LYS A 433 1.99 0.07 22.41
CA LYS A 433 2.39 1.32 23.04
C LYS A 433 3.01 2.23 21.98
N ILE A 434 2.26 3.23 21.56
CA ILE A 434 2.69 4.27 20.65
C ILE A 434 3.54 5.27 21.44
N GLY A 435 4.86 5.29 21.18
CA GLY A 435 5.75 6.32 21.71
C GLY A 435 5.52 7.65 21.01
N GLN A 436 5.44 7.61 19.68
CA GLN A 436 5.16 8.78 18.83
C GLN A 436 4.44 8.36 17.56
N PHE A 437 3.40 9.10 17.18
CA PHE A 437 2.78 9.04 15.87
C PHE A 437 2.44 10.44 15.38
N GLU A 438 3.00 10.84 14.24
CA GLU A 438 2.88 12.21 13.71
C GLU A 438 2.59 12.22 12.22
N ILE A 439 1.50 12.90 11.82
CA ILE A 439 1.11 13.08 10.43
C ILE A 439 1.16 14.56 10.05
N ALA A 440 1.72 14.83 8.86
CA ALA A 440 1.65 16.10 8.15
C ALA A 440 1.98 17.34 9.00
N ASN A 441 3.17 17.38 9.60
CA ASN A 441 3.66 18.51 10.41
C ASN A 441 2.73 18.88 11.58
N ASN A 442 2.43 17.92 12.46
CA ASN A 442 1.58 18.09 13.66
C ASN A 442 0.06 18.30 13.42
N ILE A 443 -0.50 17.96 12.25
CA ILE A 443 -1.96 17.92 12.09
C ILE A 443 -2.56 16.89 13.05
N ILE A 444 -1.94 15.71 13.13
CA ILE A 444 -2.21 14.69 14.16
C ILE A 444 -0.88 14.41 14.85
N ASN A 445 -0.88 14.49 16.18
CA ASN A 445 0.25 14.17 17.02
C ASN A 445 -0.22 13.36 18.24
N ILE A 446 0.13 12.08 18.24
CA ILE A 446 -0.18 11.12 19.30
C ILE A 446 1.13 10.74 19.98
N LYS A 447 1.18 10.82 21.31
CA LYS A 447 2.37 10.49 22.09
C LYS A 447 1.98 9.69 23.31
N ASN A 448 2.79 8.68 23.63
CA ASN A 448 2.67 7.86 24.83
C ASN A 448 1.27 7.26 25.04
N GLU A 449 0.71 6.67 23.99
CA GLU A 449 -0.62 6.07 24.02
C GLU A 449 -0.57 4.55 23.96
N ASN A 450 -1.35 3.91 24.81
CA ASN A 450 -1.59 2.46 24.73
C ASN A 450 -2.91 2.21 23.98
N VAL A 451 -2.86 1.35 22.98
CA VAL A 451 -3.99 0.96 22.14
C VAL A 451 -3.98 -0.53 21.86
N ILE A 452 -5.17 -1.11 21.78
CA ILE A 452 -5.38 -2.43 21.18
C ILE A 452 -5.71 -2.18 19.71
N ILE A 453 -5.07 -2.94 18.81
CA ILE A 453 -5.32 -2.91 17.38
C ILE A 453 -5.75 -4.32 16.97
N ASP A 454 -6.97 -4.46 16.49
CA ASP A 454 -7.50 -5.70 15.96
C ASP A 454 -7.25 -5.73 14.45
N LEU A 455 -6.77 -6.86 13.94
CA LEU A 455 -6.40 -7.09 12.55
C LEU A 455 -7.24 -8.25 12.01
N ASP A 456 -7.85 -8.08 10.85
CA ASP A 456 -8.51 -9.15 10.09
C ASP A 456 -8.01 -9.11 8.64
N PHE A 457 -7.34 -10.16 8.21
CA PHE A 457 -6.86 -10.34 6.83
C PHE A 457 -7.42 -11.61 6.20
N SER A 458 -8.62 -12.03 6.62
CA SER A 458 -9.34 -13.18 6.06
C SER A 458 -9.69 -12.98 4.58
N GLN A 459 -9.99 -11.74 4.20
CA GLN A 459 -10.21 -11.27 2.83
C GLN A 459 -9.27 -10.08 2.53
N ASN A 460 -9.78 -8.87 2.70
CA ASN A 460 -9.03 -7.62 2.63
C ASN A 460 -8.47 -7.30 4.01
N CYS A 461 -7.33 -6.61 4.08
CA CYS A 461 -6.72 -6.25 5.37
C CYS A 461 -7.54 -5.14 6.03
N LYS A 462 -8.22 -5.48 7.11
CA LYS A 462 -9.00 -4.58 7.95
C LYS A 462 -8.31 -4.41 9.30
N VAL A 463 -8.25 -3.18 9.76
CA VAL A 463 -7.65 -2.82 11.04
C VAL A 463 -8.67 -2.02 11.83
N PHE A 464 -8.91 -2.42 13.07
CA PHE A 464 -9.81 -1.72 13.97
C PHE A 464 -9.06 -1.28 15.24
N ILE A 465 -9.24 -0.03 15.65
CA ILE A 465 -8.69 0.50 16.90
C ILE A 465 -9.86 0.91 17.81
N PRO A 466 -10.31 0.02 18.72
CA PRO A 466 -11.50 0.25 19.54
C PRO A 466 -11.47 1.55 20.35
N LYS A 467 -10.30 1.91 20.89
CA LYS A 467 -10.11 3.13 21.71
C LYS A 467 -10.53 4.39 20.96
N TRP A 468 -10.32 4.42 19.64
CA TRP A 468 -10.60 5.58 18.79
C TRP A 468 -11.84 5.39 17.93
N GLN A 469 -12.47 4.20 17.98
CA GLN A 469 -13.54 3.81 17.04
C GLN A 469 -13.13 4.07 15.58
N LEU A 470 -11.91 3.65 15.26
CA LEU A 470 -11.25 3.86 13.98
C LEU A 470 -11.21 2.56 13.21
N ASP A 471 -11.84 2.55 12.04
CA ASP A 471 -11.78 1.46 11.08
C ASP A 471 -10.85 1.85 9.93
N LEU A 472 -9.95 0.95 9.55
CA LEU A 472 -9.13 1.07 8.36
C LEU A 472 -9.34 -0.16 7.48
N GLU A 473 -9.45 0.06 6.17
CA GLU A 473 -9.50 -0.99 5.17
C GLU A 473 -8.42 -0.71 4.12
N ILE A 474 -7.54 -1.70 3.90
CA ILE A 474 -6.43 -1.64 2.96
C ILE A 474 -6.76 -2.56 1.78
N LEU A 475 -7.00 -1.94 0.62
CA LEU A 475 -7.24 -2.59 -0.67
C LEU A 475 -6.09 -2.18 -1.63
N ASP A 476 -6.44 -1.66 -2.81
CA ASP A 476 -5.54 -0.91 -3.69
C ASP A 476 -5.30 0.53 -3.17
N ASN A 477 -6.20 1.04 -2.32
CA ASN A 477 -6.12 2.32 -1.63
C ASN A 477 -6.40 2.17 -0.12
N LEU A 478 -6.06 3.19 0.66
CA LEU A 478 -6.33 3.27 2.09
C LEU A 478 -7.67 3.97 2.32
N LYS A 479 -8.60 3.26 2.97
CA LYS A 479 -9.86 3.81 3.46
C LYS A 479 -9.84 3.86 4.98
N ILE A 480 -10.21 4.99 5.56
CA ILE A 480 -10.28 5.18 7.01
C ILE A 480 -11.65 5.74 7.34
N ASN A 481 -12.30 5.21 8.37
CA ASN A 481 -13.53 5.74 8.91
C ASN A 481 -13.37 5.94 10.43
N LEU A 482 -13.49 7.19 10.87
CA LEU A 482 -13.44 7.59 12.26
C LEU A 482 -14.86 7.88 12.74
N ASN A 483 -15.43 6.97 13.52
CA ASN A 483 -16.81 7.06 14.01
C ASN A 483 -16.96 7.94 15.25
N ASN A 484 -15.86 8.26 15.94
CA ASN A 484 -15.85 9.23 17.03
C ASN A 484 -14.81 10.34 16.83
N PRO A 485 -15.07 11.32 15.94
CA PRO A 485 -14.14 12.41 15.64
C PRO A 485 -13.78 13.33 16.81
N SER A 486 -14.57 13.33 17.90
CA SER A 486 -14.28 14.15 19.09
C SER A 486 -12.90 13.88 19.70
N ILE A 487 -12.36 12.67 19.49
CA ILE A 487 -11.02 12.27 19.93
C ILE A 487 -9.90 13.14 19.33
N LEU A 488 -10.12 13.70 18.13
CA LEU A 488 -9.12 14.52 17.45
C LEU A 488 -8.77 15.79 18.23
N ASN A 489 -9.62 16.27 19.14
CA ASN A 489 -9.32 17.42 20.00
C ASN A 489 -8.17 17.16 20.98
N LEU A 490 -7.88 15.89 21.28
CA LEU A 490 -6.74 15.50 22.12
C LEU A 490 -5.43 15.49 21.34
N TYR A 491 -5.50 15.20 20.03
CA TYR A 491 -4.34 14.87 19.20
C TYR A 491 -4.07 15.87 18.07
N SER A 492 -4.97 16.82 17.82
CA SER A 492 -4.85 17.82 16.76
C SER A 492 -4.89 19.25 17.31
N PRO A 493 -3.73 19.90 17.51
CA PRO A 493 -3.65 21.31 17.89
C PRO A 493 -4.35 22.23 16.88
N LEU A 494 -4.26 21.89 15.59
CA LEU A 494 -4.89 22.65 14.50
C LEU A 494 -6.42 22.64 14.63
N LEU A 495 -7.03 21.46 14.75
CA LEU A 495 -8.49 21.36 14.88
C LEU A 495 -8.99 22.06 16.15
N LYS A 496 -8.22 21.97 17.25
CA LYS A 496 -8.49 22.72 18.48
C LYS A 496 -8.44 24.24 18.26
N GLN A 497 -7.47 24.75 17.50
CA GLN A 497 -7.38 26.16 17.14
C GLN A 497 -8.53 26.62 16.25
N LEU A 498 -9.00 25.77 15.34
CA LEU A 498 -10.17 26.00 14.50
C LEU A 498 -11.50 25.87 15.25
N GLY A 499 -11.46 25.55 16.55
CA GLY A 499 -12.65 25.43 17.39
C GLY A 499 -13.50 24.19 17.09
N PHE A 500 -12.95 23.18 16.43
CA PHE A 500 -13.64 21.90 16.20
C PHE A 500 -14.05 21.26 17.54
N LYS A 501 -15.26 20.72 17.61
CA LYS A 501 -15.81 20.06 18.80
C LYS A 501 -16.02 18.58 18.54
N SER A 502 -16.75 18.23 17.49
CA SER A 502 -17.03 16.84 17.10
C SER A 502 -17.57 16.80 15.66
N ALA A 503 -17.79 15.61 15.12
CA ALA A 503 -18.54 15.34 13.90
C ALA A 503 -19.28 14.00 14.07
N GLN A 504 -20.22 13.67 13.17
CA GLN A 504 -20.88 12.36 13.16
C GLN A 504 -19.88 11.26 12.80
N ASN A 505 -19.12 11.47 11.74
CA ASN A 505 -17.98 10.65 11.35
C ASN A 505 -17.06 11.44 10.41
N ILE A 506 -15.83 10.96 10.27
CA ILE A 506 -14.88 11.42 9.26
C ILE A 506 -14.43 10.23 8.44
N THR A 507 -14.61 10.30 7.13
CA THR A 507 -14.07 9.31 6.20
C THR A 507 -12.88 9.89 5.45
N TYR A 508 -11.89 9.04 5.18
CA TYR A 508 -10.72 9.34 4.37
C TYR A 508 -10.59 8.24 3.32
N GLU A 509 -10.25 8.63 2.09
CA GLU A 509 -9.91 7.72 1.01
C GLU A 509 -8.72 8.29 0.23
N GLY A 510 -7.64 7.52 0.11
CA GLY A 510 -6.44 7.95 -0.61
C GLY A 510 -5.47 6.81 -0.87
N ILE A 511 -4.57 7.00 -1.84
CA ILE A 511 -3.50 6.03 -2.14
C ILE A 511 -2.31 6.28 -1.20
N ASP A 512 -2.08 7.55 -0.89
CA ASP A 512 -1.04 8.08 -0.02
C ASP A 512 -1.59 9.31 0.73
N PHE A 513 -0.76 9.98 1.54
CA PHE A 513 -1.13 11.23 2.24
C PHE A 513 -0.95 12.50 1.37
N ASP A 514 -0.71 12.35 0.06
CA ASP A 514 -0.54 13.44 -0.90
C ASP A 514 -1.72 13.58 -1.87
N ASN A 515 -2.47 12.50 -2.08
CA ASN A 515 -3.65 12.44 -2.93
C ASN A 515 -4.78 11.73 -2.19
N PHE A 516 -5.67 12.52 -1.59
CA PHE A 516 -6.74 12.00 -0.74
C PHE A 516 -8.01 12.83 -0.80
N LYS A 517 -9.10 12.21 -0.36
CA LYS A 517 -10.39 12.84 -0.09
C LYS A 517 -10.77 12.60 1.36
N ILE A 518 -11.26 13.62 2.03
CA ILE A 518 -11.83 13.56 3.37
C ILE A 518 -13.25 14.09 3.31
N GLN A 519 -14.18 13.38 3.93
CA GLN A 519 -15.54 13.85 4.16
C GLN A 519 -15.80 13.90 5.67
N ILE A 520 -16.14 15.09 6.16
CA ILE A 520 -16.47 15.36 7.55
C ILE A 520 -17.97 15.60 7.61
N ASN A 521 -18.73 14.67 8.19
CA ASN A 521 -20.20 14.78 8.21
C ASN A 521 -20.67 15.44 9.51
N ASN A 522 -21.51 16.47 9.39
CA ASN A 522 -22.16 17.15 10.51
C ASN A 522 -21.15 17.56 11.61
N ALA A 523 -20.07 18.22 11.20
CA ALA A 523 -19.09 18.82 12.10
C ALA A 523 -19.75 19.89 12.96
N SER A 524 -19.41 19.92 14.23
CA SER A 524 -19.71 21.02 15.14
C SER A 524 -18.42 21.73 15.53
N PHE A 525 -18.46 23.05 15.48
CA PHE A 525 -17.29 23.91 15.73
C PHE A 525 -17.72 25.24 16.36
N GLN A 526 -16.79 25.94 16.98
CA GLN A 526 -16.98 27.31 17.42
C GLN A 526 -16.64 28.27 16.28
N SER A 527 -17.48 29.29 16.07
CA SER A 527 -17.36 30.21 14.94
C SER A 527 -17.76 31.62 15.33
N ASN A 528 -17.13 32.60 14.69
CA ASN A 528 -17.54 34.01 14.76
C ASN A 528 -18.44 34.41 13.57
N PHE A 529 -18.93 33.44 12.81
CA PHE A 529 -19.86 33.67 11.69
C PHE A 529 -21.31 33.42 12.11
N LEU A 530 -22.21 34.22 11.55
CA LEU A 530 -23.65 33.99 11.57
C LEU A 530 -24.13 33.64 10.16
N ASN A 531 -25.08 32.72 10.05
CA ASN A 531 -25.91 32.52 8.87
C ASN A 531 -27.28 33.16 9.15
N GLY A 532 -27.54 34.32 8.55
CA GLY A 532 -28.62 35.21 8.99
C GLY A 532 -28.41 35.63 10.45
N ASN A 533 -29.33 35.25 11.33
CA ASN A 533 -29.28 35.58 12.76
C ASN A 533 -28.83 34.41 13.65
N ILE A 534 -28.44 33.28 13.07
CA ILE A 534 -28.10 32.05 13.80
C ILE A 534 -26.58 31.84 13.73
N PRO A 535 -25.90 31.49 14.84
CA PRO A 535 -24.49 31.10 14.82
C PRO A 535 -24.22 29.95 13.84
N TYR A 536 -23.26 30.16 12.93
CA TYR A 536 -22.81 29.13 12.00
C TYR A 536 -21.80 28.22 12.70
N GLU A 537 -22.31 27.23 13.44
CA GLU A 537 -21.52 26.32 14.29
C GLU A 537 -21.62 24.84 13.87
N LYS A 538 -22.33 24.56 12.78
CA LYS A 538 -22.51 23.21 12.24
C LYS A 538 -22.52 23.20 10.72
N ASP A 539 -21.80 22.25 10.14
CA ASP A 539 -21.81 21.96 8.69
C ASP A 539 -21.12 20.62 8.40
N SER A 540 -21.25 20.13 7.18
CA SER A 540 -20.36 19.08 6.65
C SER A 540 -19.33 19.68 5.72
N PHE A 541 -18.16 19.04 5.61
CA PHE A 541 -17.08 19.50 4.75
C PHE A 541 -16.56 18.37 3.87
N PHE A 542 -16.29 18.69 2.61
CA PHE A 542 -15.54 17.87 1.68
C PHE A 542 -14.17 18.50 1.44
N ILE A 543 -13.11 17.72 1.68
CA ILE A 543 -11.72 18.15 1.49
C ILE A 543 -11.08 17.21 0.48
N GLU A 544 -10.47 17.76 -0.57
CA GLU A 544 -9.70 16.99 -1.55
C GLU A 544 -8.30 17.56 -1.66
N LYS A 545 -7.27 16.75 -1.39
CA LYS A 545 -5.87 17.09 -1.67
C LYS A 545 -5.44 16.40 -2.97
N LYS A 546 -4.92 17.18 -3.91
CA LYS A 546 -4.24 16.70 -5.12
C LYS A 546 -2.87 17.36 -5.18
N GLN A 547 -1.80 16.56 -4.99
CA GLN A 547 -0.44 17.08 -4.88
C GLN A 547 -0.34 18.19 -3.83
N ASP A 548 0.02 19.41 -4.21
CA ASP A 548 0.24 20.54 -3.30
C ASP A 548 -1.02 21.42 -3.11
N THR A 549 -2.15 21.04 -3.73
CA THR A 549 -3.40 21.82 -3.65
C THR A 549 -4.44 21.11 -2.79
N VAL A 550 -5.01 21.82 -1.82
CA VAL A 550 -6.11 21.39 -0.97
C VAL A 550 -7.36 22.20 -1.33
N LEU A 551 -8.42 21.50 -1.72
CA LEU A 551 -9.74 22.04 -1.96
C LEU A 551 -10.61 21.73 -0.74
N ILE A 552 -11.35 22.71 -0.23
CA ILE A 552 -12.28 22.57 0.89
C ILE A 552 -13.61 23.16 0.46
N ASN A 553 -14.70 22.41 0.59
CA ASN A 553 -16.06 22.90 0.34
C ASN A 553 -16.97 22.51 1.50
N SER A 554 -17.81 23.42 1.96
CA SER A 554 -18.90 23.09 2.87
C SER A 554 -20.10 22.54 2.11
N GLU A 555 -20.84 21.61 2.71
CA GLU A 555 -22.06 21.04 2.11
C GLU A 555 -23.15 22.11 1.95
N SER A 556 -23.17 23.09 2.84
CA SER A 556 -24.09 24.24 2.77
C SER A 556 -23.80 25.26 1.65
N ASP A 557 -22.69 25.14 0.91
CA ASP A 557 -22.22 26.13 -0.08
C ASP A 557 -21.93 27.53 0.52
N LEU A 558 -21.74 27.63 1.85
CA LEU A 558 -21.41 28.88 2.53
C LEU A 558 -19.90 29.17 2.56
N ILE A 559 -19.06 28.12 2.51
CA ILE A 559 -17.60 28.22 2.57
C ILE A 559 -16.97 27.36 1.49
N SER A 560 -16.04 27.92 0.74
CA SER A 560 -15.07 27.16 -0.04
C SER A 560 -13.66 27.73 0.10
N ALA A 561 -12.65 26.90 -0.08
CA ALA A 561 -11.26 27.32 -0.07
C ALA A 561 -10.39 26.50 -1.01
N ILE A 562 -9.38 27.15 -1.59
CA ILE A 562 -8.31 26.53 -2.38
C ILE A 562 -6.99 26.96 -1.75
N LEU A 563 -6.24 26.00 -1.22
CA LEU A 563 -5.03 26.25 -0.46
C LEU A 563 -3.84 25.55 -1.13
N ASN A 564 -2.73 26.26 -1.26
CA ASN A 564 -1.41 25.70 -1.52
C ASN A 564 -0.36 26.45 -0.69
N ASP A 565 0.90 26.07 -0.78
CA ASP A 565 1.98 26.61 0.06
C ASP A 565 2.13 28.15 -0.01
N LYS A 566 1.80 28.77 -1.15
CA LYS A 566 1.98 30.21 -1.38
C LYS A 566 0.67 31.00 -1.39
N ASN A 567 -0.39 30.40 -1.91
CA ASN A 567 -1.66 31.05 -2.19
C ASN A 567 -2.78 30.40 -1.38
N LYS A 568 -3.60 31.25 -0.75
CA LYS A 568 -4.79 30.85 0.00
C LYS A 568 -5.97 31.61 -0.54
N GLU A 569 -6.91 30.90 -1.14
CA GLU A 569 -8.14 31.46 -1.68
C GLU A 569 -9.30 30.98 -0.81
N ILE A 570 -10.09 31.92 -0.27
CA ILE A 570 -11.21 31.64 0.62
C ILE A 570 -12.43 32.39 0.10
N HIS A 571 -13.54 31.69 -0.10
CA HIS A 571 -14.81 32.27 -0.50
C HIS A 571 -15.87 32.02 0.56
N LEU A 572 -16.55 33.09 0.97
CA LEU A 572 -17.68 33.05 1.90
C LEU A 572 -18.93 33.60 1.24
N LYS A 573 -20.08 32.97 1.51
CA LYS A 573 -21.36 33.35 0.93
C LYS A 573 -22.45 33.40 1.99
N ASN A 574 -23.28 34.44 1.98
CA ASN A 574 -24.43 34.60 2.89
C ASN A 574 -24.05 34.54 4.39
N LEU A 575 -22.82 34.90 4.75
CA LEU A 575 -22.33 34.89 6.12
C LEU A 575 -22.12 36.30 6.65
N THR A 576 -22.30 36.46 7.96
CA THR A 576 -21.96 37.67 8.69
C THR A 576 -20.84 37.39 9.68
N TYR A 577 -19.72 38.07 9.56
CA TYR A 577 -18.59 37.95 10.47
C TYR A 577 -18.71 38.92 11.65
N ILE A 578 -18.57 38.41 12.87
CA ILE A 578 -18.52 39.22 14.09
C ILE A 578 -17.05 39.53 14.39
N TYR A 579 -16.64 40.75 14.10
CA TYR A 579 -15.32 41.25 14.45
C TYR A 579 -15.33 41.88 15.84
N LYS A 580 -14.38 41.50 16.67
CA LYS A 580 -14.09 42.12 17.96
C LYS A 580 -12.58 42.33 18.04
N GLU A 581 -12.16 43.52 18.43
CA GLU A 581 -10.73 43.82 18.60
C GLU A 581 -10.11 42.88 19.66
N ASP A 582 -9.07 42.15 19.25
CA ASP A 582 -8.29 41.27 20.13
C ASP A 582 -6.85 41.80 20.19
N LYS A 583 -6.50 42.41 21.33
CA LYS A 583 -5.18 43.04 21.54
C LYS A 583 -4.04 42.04 21.65
N GLU A 584 -4.33 40.74 21.81
CA GLU A 584 -3.30 39.70 21.94
C GLU A 584 -2.96 39.01 20.61
N ARG A 585 -3.81 39.16 19.59
CA ARG A 585 -3.64 38.50 18.27
C ARG A 585 -3.61 39.53 17.14
N PHE A 586 -2.48 40.22 17.00
CA PHE A 586 -2.25 41.11 15.86
C PHE A 586 -1.59 40.36 14.70
N PHE A 587 -2.22 40.41 13.53
CA PHE A 587 -1.61 39.97 12.28
C PHE A 587 -0.57 41.02 11.85
N ASN A 588 0.71 40.65 11.86
CA ASN A 588 1.78 41.55 11.42
C ASN A 588 1.92 41.51 9.89
N LEU A 589 1.39 42.56 9.25
CA LEU A 589 1.42 42.75 7.80
C LEU A 589 2.86 42.84 7.24
N GLU A 590 3.82 43.38 8.00
CA GLU A 590 5.19 43.58 7.52
C GLU A 590 5.97 42.27 7.33
N SER A 591 5.66 41.26 8.14
CA SER A 591 6.30 39.94 8.10
C SER A 591 5.54 38.91 7.26
N ASN A 592 4.43 39.29 6.64
CA ASN A 592 3.63 38.36 5.85
C ASN A 592 4.28 38.06 4.49
N ILE A 593 4.47 36.77 4.20
CA ILE A 593 5.02 36.28 2.93
C ILE A 593 3.99 35.51 2.08
N GLN A 594 2.74 35.42 2.54
CA GLN A 594 1.69 34.62 1.90
C GLN A 594 0.74 35.49 1.09
N ASN A 595 0.22 34.93 -0.01
CA ASN A 595 -0.83 35.56 -0.80
C ASN A 595 -2.18 35.02 -0.34
N ILE A 596 -3.07 35.91 0.09
CA ILE A 596 -4.42 35.55 0.54
C ILE A 596 -5.45 36.29 -0.32
N TYR A 597 -6.30 35.53 -0.98
CA TYR A 597 -7.50 36.02 -1.65
C TYR A 597 -8.71 35.67 -0.81
N PHE A 598 -9.56 36.67 -0.55
CA PHE A 598 -10.84 36.50 0.11
C PHE A 598 -11.96 37.03 -0.80
N GLY A 599 -12.92 36.19 -1.11
CA GLY A 599 -14.15 36.53 -1.81
C GLY A 599 -15.35 36.43 -0.87
N GLY A 600 -16.18 37.47 -0.82
CA GLY A 600 -17.44 37.51 -0.08
C GLY A 600 -18.60 37.77 -1.04
N ALA A 601 -19.64 36.93 -1.01
CA ALA A 601 -20.90 37.16 -1.73
C ALA A 601 -22.05 37.29 -0.72
N ASN A 602 -22.77 38.42 -0.73
CA ASN A 602 -23.74 38.77 0.31
C ASN A 602 -23.14 38.59 1.72
N PHE A 603 -22.05 39.31 1.96
CA PHE A 603 -21.22 39.18 3.17
C PHE A 603 -21.35 40.44 4.02
N SER A 604 -21.49 40.26 5.33
CA SER A 604 -21.55 41.38 6.27
C SER A 604 -20.52 41.27 7.38
N ILE A 605 -20.11 42.40 7.94
CA ILE A 605 -19.17 42.48 9.07
C ILE A 605 -19.84 43.30 10.16
N ILE A 606 -19.95 42.73 11.36
CA ILE A 606 -20.39 43.43 12.57
C ILE A 606 -19.15 43.83 13.35
N LEU A 607 -18.94 45.13 13.52
CA LEU A 607 -17.90 45.69 14.37
C LEU A 607 -18.43 45.77 15.80
N LYS A 608 -18.16 44.73 16.60
CA LYS A 608 -18.79 44.55 17.92
C LYS A 608 -18.50 45.69 18.91
N ASP A 609 -17.32 46.30 18.81
CA ASP A 609 -16.88 47.36 19.74
C ASP A 609 -17.63 48.68 19.53
N THR A 610 -18.14 48.92 18.32
CA THR A 610 -18.88 50.13 17.95
C THR A 610 -20.34 49.86 17.56
N ASN A 611 -20.71 48.59 17.48
CA ASN A 611 -22.00 48.08 17.00
C ASN A 611 -22.33 48.50 15.55
N ASN A 612 -21.33 48.85 14.72
CA ASN A 612 -21.57 49.20 13.32
C ASN A 612 -21.66 47.95 12.43
N ILE A 613 -22.41 48.03 11.33
CA ILE A 613 -22.58 46.93 10.36
C ILE A 613 -22.15 47.37 8.97
N LEU A 614 -21.24 46.62 8.36
CA LEU A 614 -20.84 46.79 6.96
C LEU A 614 -21.42 45.63 6.15
N SER A 615 -22.33 45.91 5.22
CA SER A 615 -22.98 44.90 4.39
C SER A 615 -22.60 45.07 2.92
N PHE A 616 -22.19 43.98 2.27
CA PHE A 616 -21.69 44.00 0.89
C PHE A 616 -22.37 42.93 0.04
N ASP A 617 -22.71 43.27 -1.20
CA ASP A 617 -23.18 42.30 -2.19
C ASP A 617 -21.99 41.47 -2.72
N ARG A 618 -20.86 42.12 -2.95
CA ARG A 618 -19.56 41.49 -3.22
C ARG A 618 -18.45 42.21 -2.44
N LEU A 619 -17.53 41.42 -1.89
CA LEU A 619 -16.29 41.88 -1.29
C LEU A 619 -15.14 41.04 -1.82
N GLU A 620 -14.06 41.68 -2.23
CA GLU A 620 -12.83 41.04 -2.66
C GLU A 620 -11.69 41.67 -1.88
N ALA A 621 -10.96 40.88 -1.12
CA ALA A 621 -9.76 41.32 -0.42
C ALA A 621 -8.57 40.49 -0.89
N ILE A 622 -7.54 41.17 -1.35
CA ILE A 622 -6.31 40.58 -1.86
C ILE A 622 -5.16 41.08 -0.99
N LEU A 623 -4.59 40.17 -0.22
CA LEU A 623 -3.36 40.39 0.53
C LEU A 623 -2.21 39.77 -0.25
N ASN A 624 -1.33 40.59 -0.82
CA ASN A 624 -0.10 40.16 -1.46
C ASN A 624 1.08 40.74 -0.69
N GLU A 625 1.88 39.86 -0.08
CA GLU A 625 2.97 40.24 0.83
C GLU A 625 2.48 41.20 1.93
N ASN A 626 2.94 42.47 1.91
CA ASN A 626 2.56 43.50 2.87
C ASN A 626 1.49 44.48 2.34
N THR A 627 0.84 44.16 1.22
CA THR A 627 -0.17 45.03 0.60
C THR A 627 -1.55 44.39 0.63
N LEU A 628 -2.52 45.07 1.24
CA LEU A 628 -3.92 44.68 1.30
C LEU A 628 -4.74 45.59 0.39
N ASN A 629 -5.43 45.01 -0.58
CA ASN A 629 -6.36 45.71 -1.46
C ASN A 629 -7.75 45.12 -1.29
N ILE A 630 -8.72 45.94 -0.91
CA ILE A 630 -10.13 45.54 -0.75
C ILE A 630 -10.97 46.31 -1.75
N ARG A 631 -11.81 45.59 -2.49
CA ARG A 631 -12.87 46.14 -3.33
C ARG A 631 -14.19 45.58 -2.85
N ALA A 632 -15.18 46.43 -2.60
CA ALA A 632 -16.49 45.98 -2.19
C ALA A 632 -17.59 46.86 -2.77
N ASN A 633 -18.78 46.32 -2.93
CA ASN A 633 -19.93 47.10 -3.36
C ASN A 633 -21.21 46.71 -2.61
N LYS A 634 -22.13 47.67 -2.51
CA LYS A 634 -23.49 47.47 -2.01
C LYS A 634 -24.43 48.38 -2.79
N ASN A 635 -25.34 47.80 -3.57
CA ASN A 635 -26.14 48.54 -4.55
C ASN A 635 -25.21 49.38 -5.47
N ASN A 636 -25.35 50.71 -5.45
CA ASN A 636 -24.51 51.64 -6.21
C ASN A 636 -23.27 52.13 -5.44
N THR A 637 -23.15 51.80 -4.16
CA THR A 637 -22.01 52.17 -3.31
C THR A 637 -20.80 51.33 -3.70
N ASN A 638 -19.67 51.98 -3.97
CA ASN A 638 -18.41 51.30 -4.31
C ASN A 638 -17.32 51.69 -3.31
N LEU A 639 -16.66 50.71 -2.72
CA LEU A 639 -15.56 50.87 -1.76
C LEU A 639 -14.28 50.30 -2.36
N ASN A 640 -13.22 51.11 -2.34
CA ASN A 640 -11.86 50.69 -2.63
C ASN A 640 -10.95 51.08 -1.46
N PHE A 641 -10.24 50.11 -0.91
CA PHE A 641 -9.34 50.31 0.22
C PHE A 641 -7.97 49.67 -0.07
N ASN A 642 -6.92 50.47 -0.03
CA ASN A 642 -5.55 50.01 -0.18
C ASN A 642 -4.78 50.31 1.10
N PHE A 643 -4.08 49.32 1.63
CA PHE A 643 -3.31 49.42 2.85
C PHE A 643 -1.95 48.74 2.70
N SER A 644 -0.91 49.42 3.14
CA SER A 644 0.47 48.92 3.25
C SER A 644 1.16 49.65 4.41
N PRO A 645 2.37 49.25 4.86
CA PRO A 645 2.97 49.75 6.10
C PRO A 645 3.06 51.28 6.23
N ASN A 646 3.19 52.01 5.12
CA ASN A 646 3.32 53.48 5.10
C ASN A 646 2.27 54.18 4.23
N TYR A 647 1.20 53.49 3.85
CA TYR A 647 0.18 54.06 2.98
C TYR A 647 -1.19 53.45 3.27
N ILE A 648 -2.16 54.32 3.53
CA ILE A 648 -3.58 54.00 3.61
C ILE A 648 -4.33 54.86 2.60
N ASN A 649 -5.24 54.24 1.85
CA ASN A 649 -6.13 54.93 0.92
C ASN A 649 -7.50 54.27 0.93
N LEU A 650 -8.53 55.01 1.34
CA LEU A 650 -9.92 54.57 1.34
C LEU A 650 -10.72 55.51 0.44
N ASN A 651 -11.40 54.96 -0.56
CA ASN A 651 -12.33 55.69 -1.41
C ASN A 651 -13.66 54.95 -1.41
N ILE A 652 -14.70 55.62 -0.92
CA ILE A 652 -16.07 55.13 -0.98
C ILE A 652 -16.89 56.14 -1.77
N ASN A 653 -17.44 55.71 -2.90
CA ASN A 653 -18.21 56.58 -3.79
C ASN A 653 -19.66 56.12 -3.84
N ASN A 654 -20.57 57.08 -4.03
CA ASN A 654 -22.00 56.85 -4.17
C ASN A 654 -22.65 56.13 -2.97
N ILE A 655 -22.20 56.43 -1.75
CA ILE A 655 -22.86 55.93 -0.53
C ILE A 655 -24.30 56.45 -0.54
N ASN A 656 -25.28 55.55 -0.44
CA ASN A 656 -26.68 55.94 -0.25
C ASN A 656 -27.03 56.06 1.24
N ASP A 657 -28.18 56.67 1.52
CA ASP A 657 -28.72 56.83 2.87
C ASP A 657 -28.90 55.49 3.59
N GLU A 658 -29.41 54.46 2.91
CA GLU A 658 -29.55 53.10 3.46
C GLU A 658 -28.22 52.56 4.00
N PHE A 659 -27.16 52.55 3.19
CA PHE A 659 -25.85 52.04 3.60
C PHE A 659 -25.26 52.83 4.77
N LEU A 660 -25.36 54.17 4.72
CA LEU A 660 -24.82 55.02 5.79
C LEU A 660 -25.60 54.82 7.10
N ASN A 661 -26.93 54.71 7.03
CA ASN A 661 -27.78 54.47 8.20
C ASN A 661 -27.58 53.07 8.77
N THR A 662 -27.42 52.05 7.93
CA THR A 662 -27.05 50.68 8.37
C THR A 662 -25.68 50.67 9.02
N PHE A 663 -24.69 51.36 8.45
CA PHE A 663 -23.38 51.48 9.08
C PHE A 663 -23.49 52.10 10.45
N LEU A 664 -24.15 53.26 10.58
CA LEU A 664 -24.29 54.01 11.82
C LEU A 664 -25.27 53.40 12.84
N GLN A 665 -26.08 52.42 12.43
CA GLN A 665 -27.21 51.87 13.20
C GLN A 665 -28.19 52.95 13.68
N LYS A 666 -28.40 54.00 12.87
CA LYS A 666 -29.25 55.16 13.16
C LYS A 666 -29.81 55.73 11.86
N GLN A 667 -30.97 56.40 11.92
CA GLN A 667 -31.53 57.16 10.80
C GLN A 667 -30.86 58.55 10.71
N ALA A 668 -29.54 58.57 10.55
CA ALA A 668 -28.72 59.79 10.61
C ALA A 668 -28.96 60.72 9.42
N VAL A 669 -29.35 60.14 8.28
CA VAL A 669 -29.61 60.86 7.04
C VAL A 669 -30.87 60.34 6.36
N LEU A 670 -31.53 61.18 5.57
CA LEU A 670 -32.66 60.81 4.73
C LEU A 670 -32.36 61.27 3.30
N GLN A 671 -32.39 60.34 2.35
CA GLN A 671 -31.99 60.56 0.95
C GLN A 671 -30.52 61.02 0.82
N GLY A 672 -30.09 61.18 -0.43
CA GLY A 672 -28.80 61.78 -0.76
C GLY A 672 -27.72 60.78 -1.13
N VAL A 673 -26.59 61.33 -1.54
CA VAL A 673 -25.42 60.60 -2.00
C VAL A 673 -24.18 61.17 -1.32
N PHE A 674 -23.33 60.29 -0.80
CA PHE A 674 -22.13 60.67 -0.07
C PHE A 674 -20.88 60.02 -0.68
N ASP A 675 -19.76 60.76 -0.63
CA ASP A 675 -18.45 60.22 -1.00
C ASP A 675 -17.47 60.43 0.18
N LEU A 676 -16.61 59.45 0.43
CA LEU A 676 -15.56 59.50 1.44
C LEU A 676 -14.20 59.16 0.80
N ASN A 677 -13.25 60.07 0.91
CA ASN A 677 -11.87 59.86 0.47
C ASN A 677 -10.96 60.06 1.68
N ILE A 678 -10.07 59.10 1.95
CA ILE A 678 -9.04 59.18 2.99
C ILE A 678 -7.72 58.75 2.36
N THR A 679 -6.65 59.51 2.60
CA THR A 679 -5.29 59.13 2.22
C THR A 679 -4.31 59.52 3.32
N GLY A 680 -3.35 58.65 3.63
CA GLY A 680 -2.43 58.90 4.74
C GLY A 680 -1.30 57.89 4.81
N ARG A 681 -0.53 57.98 5.91
CA ARG A 681 0.55 57.04 6.21
C ARG A 681 0.04 55.80 6.95
N ASN A 682 -0.91 55.98 7.88
CA ASN A 682 -1.51 54.91 8.68
C ASN A 682 -2.84 55.37 9.30
N PHE A 683 -3.47 54.53 10.12
CA PHE A 683 -4.75 54.83 10.77
C PHE A 683 -4.69 55.96 11.82
N GLU A 684 -3.50 56.39 12.24
CA GLU A 684 -3.29 57.51 13.15
C GLU A 684 -2.83 58.80 12.46
N ASP A 685 -2.48 58.74 11.17
CA ASP A 685 -2.01 59.89 10.40
C ASP A 685 -2.53 59.84 8.95
N PHE A 686 -3.61 60.58 8.72
CA PHE A 686 -4.28 60.66 7.43
C PHE A 686 -5.00 62.00 7.24
N GLU A 687 -5.32 62.34 5.99
CA GLU A 687 -6.27 63.37 5.65
C GLU A 687 -7.44 62.79 4.86
N GLY A 688 -8.57 63.49 4.89
CA GLY A 688 -9.75 63.04 4.19
C GLY A 688 -10.75 64.13 3.87
N ARG A 689 -11.72 63.74 3.05
CA ARG A 689 -12.77 64.57 2.50
C ARG A 689 -14.06 63.76 2.49
N PHE A 690 -15.12 64.32 3.06
CA PHE A 690 -16.45 63.74 3.05
C PHE A 690 -17.39 64.69 2.30
N LYS A 691 -17.95 64.22 1.17
CA LYS A 691 -18.89 64.99 0.35
C LYS A 691 -20.31 64.52 0.59
N ILE A 692 -21.23 65.47 0.56
CA ILE A 692 -22.64 65.30 0.89
C ILE A 692 -23.45 65.94 -0.22
N LYS A 693 -24.44 65.24 -0.77
CA LYS A 693 -25.35 65.81 -1.77
C LYS A 693 -26.79 65.43 -1.52
N ASN A 694 -27.69 66.41 -1.63
CA ASN A 694 -29.15 66.26 -1.63
C ASN A 694 -29.69 65.39 -0.49
N THR A 695 -29.35 65.71 0.76
CA THR A 695 -29.76 64.94 1.94
C THR A 695 -30.41 65.81 3.01
N PHE A 696 -31.13 65.17 3.91
CA PHE A 696 -31.52 65.76 5.19
C PHE A 696 -30.78 65.04 6.33
N ILE A 697 -30.02 65.79 7.13
CA ILE A 697 -29.32 65.25 8.31
C ILE A 697 -30.27 65.32 9.52
N LYS A 698 -30.49 64.18 10.17
CA LYS A 698 -31.45 64.01 11.28
C LYS A 698 -30.89 63.06 12.35
N ASP A 699 -31.42 63.10 13.57
CA ASP A 699 -31.15 62.12 14.63
C ASP A 699 -29.66 61.93 15.02
N LEU A 700 -28.85 62.95 14.70
CA LEU A 700 -27.51 63.13 15.24
C LEU A 700 -27.58 64.14 16.39
N LYS A 701 -26.99 63.81 17.54
CA LYS A 701 -27.05 64.67 18.73
C LYS A 701 -26.53 66.09 18.48
N GLY A 702 -25.46 66.24 17.71
CA GLY A 702 -24.94 67.56 17.33
C GLY A 702 -25.93 68.37 16.49
N THR A 703 -26.59 67.74 15.51
CA THR A 703 -27.61 68.40 14.69
C THR A 703 -28.86 68.74 15.51
N ASN A 704 -29.32 67.84 16.37
CA ASN A 704 -30.48 68.09 17.23
C ASN A 704 -30.22 69.24 18.22
N GLN A 705 -29.02 69.31 18.80
CA GLN A 705 -28.62 70.42 19.66
C GLN A 705 -28.46 71.72 18.89
N LEU A 706 -27.95 71.70 17.66
CA LEU A 706 -27.91 72.88 16.79
C LEU A 706 -29.32 73.39 16.47
N ILE A 707 -30.25 72.50 16.14
CA ILE A 707 -31.66 72.86 15.90
C ILE A 707 -32.28 73.46 17.17
N SER A 708 -32.09 72.82 18.33
CA SER A 708 -32.57 73.34 19.62
C SER A 708 -31.97 74.70 19.97
N PHE A 709 -30.70 74.91 19.64
CA PHE A 709 -30.04 76.19 19.85
C PHE A 709 -30.64 77.29 18.96
N ILE A 710 -30.84 77.02 17.67
CA ILE A 710 -31.53 77.93 16.74
C ILE A 710 -32.93 78.29 17.29
N ASP A 711 -33.63 77.33 17.91
CA ASP A 711 -34.95 77.54 18.52
C ASP A 711 -34.93 78.37 19.82
N THR A 712 -33.80 78.47 20.50
CA THR A 712 -33.68 79.23 21.76
C THR A 712 -33.15 80.64 21.57
N VAL A 713 -32.58 80.95 20.39
CA VAL A 713 -32.02 82.27 20.08
C VAL A 713 -33.03 83.04 19.22
N PRO A 714 -33.73 84.07 19.76
CA PRO A 714 -34.80 84.79 19.06
C PRO A 714 -34.37 85.39 17.72
N SER A 715 -33.11 85.81 17.61
CA SER A 715 -32.56 86.35 16.37
C SER A 715 -32.41 85.29 15.27
N LEU A 716 -32.35 84.00 15.59
CA LEU A 716 -32.18 82.90 14.62
C LEU A 716 -33.51 82.23 14.23
N LEU A 717 -34.51 82.28 15.11
CA LEU A 717 -35.87 81.75 14.89
C LEU A 717 -36.56 82.27 13.63
N LEU A 718 -36.32 83.54 13.27
CA LEU A 718 -36.91 84.19 12.09
C LEU A 718 -36.47 83.57 10.74
N PHE A 719 -35.46 82.68 10.75
CA PHE A 719 -34.78 82.20 9.55
C PHE A 719 -35.04 80.72 9.24
N LYS A 720 -36.00 80.12 9.95
CA LYS A 720 -36.35 78.71 9.85
C LYS A 720 -37.40 78.47 8.77
N THR A 721 -37.17 77.50 7.89
CA THR A 721 -38.21 77.03 6.96
C THR A 721 -39.16 76.06 7.66
N PRO A 722 -40.43 75.94 7.21
CA PRO A 722 -41.41 75.03 7.83
C PRO A 722 -40.94 73.57 7.89
N THR A 723 -40.15 73.13 6.91
CA THR A 723 -39.64 71.76 6.77
C THR A 723 -38.44 71.44 7.67
N PHE A 724 -37.80 72.45 8.27
CA PHE A 724 -36.56 72.32 9.03
C PHE A 724 -36.70 71.43 10.28
N ASN A 725 -37.86 71.48 10.95
CA ASN A 725 -38.15 70.65 12.12
C ASN A 725 -38.62 69.24 11.79
N GLU A 726 -39.25 69.03 10.63
CA GLU A 726 -39.86 67.75 10.28
C GLU A 726 -38.84 66.80 9.66
N LYS A 727 -38.04 67.30 8.70
CA LYS A 727 -37.10 66.50 7.91
C LYS A 727 -35.65 66.58 8.41
N GLY A 728 -35.30 67.59 9.21
CA GLY A 728 -33.93 67.83 9.69
C GLY A 728 -33.19 68.89 8.87
N LEU A 729 -31.87 68.97 9.05
CA LEU A 729 -31.02 69.95 8.37
C LEU A 729 -30.86 69.56 6.89
N SER A 730 -31.44 70.36 5.98
CA SER A 730 -31.30 70.17 4.53
C SER A 730 -29.91 70.58 4.03
N VAL A 731 -29.25 69.71 3.26
CA VAL A 731 -27.95 69.93 2.62
C VAL A 731 -28.05 69.59 1.13
N ILE A 732 -27.92 70.60 0.27
CA ILE A 732 -27.94 70.47 -1.20
C ILE A 732 -26.58 69.94 -1.69
N ASP A 733 -25.49 70.60 -1.28
CA ASP A 733 -24.12 70.17 -1.53
C ASP A 733 -23.28 70.54 -0.31
N GLY A 734 -22.40 69.66 0.13
CA GLY A 734 -21.59 69.88 1.31
C GLY A 734 -20.28 69.13 1.27
N GLU A 735 -19.28 69.68 1.94
CA GLU A 735 -17.95 69.11 2.02
C GLU A 735 -17.33 69.33 3.39
N ILE A 736 -16.76 68.27 3.95
CA ILE A 736 -15.99 68.30 5.19
C ILE A 736 -14.58 67.82 4.87
N VAL A 737 -13.59 68.67 5.10
CA VAL A 737 -12.16 68.37 4.95
C VAL A 737 -11.53 68.23 6.32
N PHE A 738 -10.85 67.12 6.57
CA PHE A 738 -10.27 66.80 7.87
C PHE A 738 -8.88 66.17 7.76
N ASP A 739 -8.13 66.18 8.87
CA ASP A 739 -6.94 65.36 9.06
C ASP A 739 -6.86 64.82 10.49
N ARG A 740 -6.28 63.63 10.62
CA ARG A 740 -5.99 63.00 11.91
C ARG A 740 -4.48 63.00 12.14
N ARG A 741 -4.08 63.34 13.37
CA ARG A 741 -2.73 63.13 13.89
C ARG A 741 -2.82 62.55 15.29
N LYS A 742 -2.55 61.25 15.42
CA LYS A 742 -2.73 60.46 16.65
C LYS A 742 -4.16 60.61 17.19
N ASP A 743 -4.30 61.21 18.37
CA ASP A 743 -5.58 61.43 19.05
C ASP A 743 -6.30 62.69 18.59
N LEU A 744 -5.66 63.57 17.81
CA LEU A 744 -6.24 64.82 17.36
C LEU A 744 -6.83 64.67 15.97
N PHE A 745 -8.14 64.84 15.85
CA PHE A 745 -8.85 64.89 14.57
C PHE A 745 -9.22 66.34 14.27
N ARG A 746 -8.50 66.99 13.36
CA ARG A 746 -8.72 68.38 12.97
C ARG A 746 -9.68 68.45 11.79
N ILE A 747 -10.66 69.32 11.90
CA ILE A 747 -11.60 69.66 10.83
C ILE A 747 -11.11 70.96 10.21
N LYS A 748 -10.48 70.86 9.03
CA LYS A 748 -9.89 71.99 8.31
C LYS A 748 -10.96 72.91 7.69
N ALA A 749 -12.06 72.32 7.26
CA ALA A 749 -13.21 73.04 6.73
C ALA A 749 -14.48 72.17 6.82
N ILE A 750 -15.57 72.78 7.25
CA ILE A 750 -16.95 72.36 7.01
C ILE A 750 -17.52 73.41 6.07
N SER A 751 -18.18 72.98 5.00
CA SER A 751 -18.93 73.85 4.10
C SER A 751 -20.19 73.10 3.69
N LEU A 752 -21.32 73.43 4.31
CA LEU A 752 -22.62 72.84 4.01
C LEU A 752 -23.51 73.91 3.40
N ASN A 753 -23.93 73.72 2.15
CA ASN A 753 -24.89 74.58 1.47
C ASN A 753 -26.29 74.01 1.66
N GLY A 754 -27.13 74.71 2.43
CA GLY A 754 -28.49 74.29 2.74
C GLY A 754 -29.55 75.16 2.07
N GLU A 755 -30.80 74.70 2.07
CA GLU A 755 -31.94 75.47 1.55
C GLU A 755 -32.19 76.78 2.33
N SER A 756 -31.93 76.75 3.64
CA SER A 756 -32.27 77.86 4.57
C SER A 756 -31.05 78.46 5.26
N VAL A 757 -30.03 77.64 5.51
CA VAL A 757 -28.83 77.98 6.28
C VAL A 757 -27.62 77.35 5.61
N ASP A 758 -26.59 78.14 5.37
CA ASP A 758 -25.25 77.63 5.12
C ASP A 758 -24.46 77.53 6.41
N ILE A 759 -23.66 76.48 6.52
CA ILE A 759 -22.80 76.25 7.68
C ILE A 759 -21.36 76.15 7.19
N PHE A 760 -20.54 77.11 7.60
CA PHE A 760 -19.10 77.04 7.49
C PHE A 760 -18.49 76.73 8.84
N GLY A 761 -17.33 76.07 8.89
CA GLY A 761 -16.73 75.82 10.19
C GLY A 761 -15.34 75.21 10.15
N ILE A 762 -14.64 75.35 11.27
CA ILE A 762 -13.33 74.77 11.52
C ILE A 762 -13.24 74.31 12.97
N GLY A 763 -12.34 73.38 13.27
CA GLY A 763 -12.05 73.04 14.66
C GLY A 763 -11.37 71.69 14.81
N SER A 764 -11.60 71.04 15.94
CA SER A 764 -10.98 69.75 16.25
C SER A 764 -11.80 68.90 17.21
N VAL A 765 -11.52 67.60 17.16
CA VAL A 765 -12.02 66.58 18.09
C VAL A 765 -10.81 65.88 18.70
N ASN A 766 -10.79 65.77 20.02
CA ASN A 766 -9.81 64.97 20.74
C ASN A 766 -10.40 63.58 21.00
N LEU A 767 -9.93 62.56 20.28
CA LEU A 767 -10.46 61.19 20.32
C LEU A 767 -10.22 60.50 21.67
N ARG A 768 -9.12 60.84 22.36
CA ARG A 768 -8.80 60.30 23.69
C ARG A 768 -9.68 60.88 24.77
N LEU A 769 -9.86 62.21 24.76
CA LEU A 769 -10.71 62.92 25.73
C LEU A 769 -12.20 62.86 25.36
N LYS A 770 -12.53 62.41 24.13
CA LYS A 770 -13.87 62.46 23.53
C LYS A 770 -14.51 63.84 23.59
N ASN A 771 -13.71 64.89 23.37
CA ASN A 771 -14.17 66.27 23.39
C ASN A 771 -14.12 66.89 22.00
N ILE A 772 -15.03 67.82 21.75
CA ILE A 772 -15.16 68.57 20.51
C ILE A 772 -14.97 70.06 20.79
N ASP A 773 -14.34 70.78 19.86
CA ASP A 773 -14.19 72.23 19.87
C ASP A 773 -14.26 72.73 18.42
N LEU A 774 -15.40 73.33 18.04
CA LEU A 774 -15.66 73.85 16.70
C LEU A 774 -16.06 75.32 16.77
N ASN A 775 -15.60 76.08 15.79
CA ASN A 775 -16.14 77.39 15.46
C ASN A 775 -16.94 77.25 14.16
N LEU A 776 -18.23 77.55 14.24
CA LEU A 776 -19.15 77.51 13.11
C LEU A 776 -19.61 78.94 12.77
N GLU A 777 -19.73 79.22 11.49
CA GLU A 777 -20.37 80.43 10.94
C GLU A 777 -21.64 80.00 10.21
N LEU A 778 -22.79 80.47 10.68
CA LEU A 778 -24.08 80.21 10.04
C LEU A 778 -24.48 81.41 9.19
N LYS A 779 -24.70 81.21 7.90
CA LYS A 779 -25.27 82.23 7.01
C LYS A 779 -26.72 81.91 6.70
N THR A 780 -27.62 82.81 7.03
CA THR A 780 -29.07 82.63 6.89
C THR A 780 -29.67 83.61 5.87
N LEU A 781 -30.98 83.49 5.58
CA LEU A 781 -31.79 84.38 4.71
C LEU A 781 -31.59 84.27 3.19
N LYS A 782 -31.04 83.16 2.68
CA LYS A 782 -30.85 82.93 1.24
C LYS A 782 -32.12 83.11 0.39
N SER A 783 -33.23 82.53 0.84
CA SER A 783 -34.51 82.54 0.13
C SER A 783 -35.30 83.83 0.37
N ALA A 784 -35.17 84.42 1.55
CA ALA A 784 -35.79 85.71 1.90
C ALA A 784 -35.14 86.90 1.15
N SER A 785 -33.84 86.82 0.83
CA SER A 785 -33.14 87.82 0.01
C SER A 785 -33.84 88.05 -1.35
N SER A 786 -34.35 86.99 -2.00
CA SER A 786 -35.09 87.12 -3.27
C SER A 786 -36.47 87.77 -3.17
N VAL A 787 -37.09 87.73 -1.98
CA VAL A 787 -38.42 88.31 -1.70
C VAL A 787 -38.29 89.74 -1.15
N ILE A 788 -37.31 89.97 -0.27
CA ILE A 788 -36.99 91.26 0.36
C ILE A 788 -36.27 92.20 -0.62
N SER A 789 -35.58 91.68 -1.63
CA SER A 789 -34.99 92.47 -2.73
C SER A 789 -36.01 93.28 -3.52
N LYS A 790 -37.31 92.96 -3.44
CA LYS A 790 -38.40 93.74 -4.03
C LYS A 790 -38.77 95.02 -3.26
N VAL A 791 -38.23 95.23 -2.04
CA VAL A 791 -38.42 96.44 -1.23
C VAL A 791 -37.05 97.02 -0.83
N PRO A 792 -36.42 97.85 -1.70
CA PRO A 792 -35.00 98.23 -1.59
C PRO A 792 -34.60 98.89 -0.27
N ILE A 793 -35.51 99.67 0.31
CA ILE A 793 -35.27 100.47 1.53
C ILE A 793 -35.21 99.56 2.77
N LEU A 794 -36.11 98.58 2.89
CA LEU A 794 -36.08 97.62 4.00
C LEU A 794 -34.86 96.68 3.89
N ASN A 795 -34.48 96.35 2.65
CA ASN A 795 -33.39 95.42 2.34
C ASN A 795 -32.03 95.89 2.90
N TYR A 796 -31.66 97.16 2.67
CA TYR A 796 -30.36 97.69 3.13
C TYR A 796 -30.31 97.94 4.64
N VAL A 797 -31.40 98.43 5.23
CA VAL A 797 -31.46 98.78 6.67
C VAL A 797 -31.28 97.55 7.55
N ILE A 798 -31.91 96.43 7.18
CA ILE A 798 -31.97 95.22 7.99
C ILE A 798 -30.83 94.25 7.66
N LEU A 799 -30.42 94.11 6.40
CA LEU A 799 -29.51 93.05 5.94
C LEU A 799 -28.11 93.52 5.54
N GLY A 800 -27.85 94.83 5.53
CA GLY A 800 -26.56 95.40 5.16
C GLY A 800 -26.16 95.11 3.70
N LYS A 801 -24.89 95.39 3.36
CA LYS A 801 -24.38 95.38 1.98
C LYS A 801 -24.40 94.00 1.29
N ASN A 802 -24.31 92.91 2.06
CA ASN A 802 -24.18 91.53 1.54
C ASN A 802 -25.50 90.74 1.55
N GLN A 803 -26.62 91.34 2.02
CA GLN A 803 -27.97 90.73 2.01
C GLN A 803 -28.08 89.36 2.71
N GLU A 804 -27.21 89.08 3.68
CA GLU A 804 -27.13 87.83 4.45
C GLU A 804 -26.80 88.14 5.92
N ILE A 805 -27.27 87.31 6.84
CA ILE A 805 -26.90 87.39 8.27
C ILE A 805 -25.94 86.26 8.59
N SER A 806 -24.75 86.63 9.08
CA SER A 806 -23.72 85.70 9.56
C SER A 806 -23.73 85.66 11.08
N THR A 807 -23.80 84.45 11.66
CA THR A 807 -23.75 84.22 13.11
C THR A 807 -22.62 83.26 13.47
N ASN A 808 -21.70 83.71 14.33
CA ASN A 808 -20.63 82.87 14.85
C ASN A 808 -21.08 82.10 16.09
N ILE A 809 -20.89 80.79 16.03
CA ILE A 809 -21.25 79.83 17.08
C ILE A 809 -20.00 79.06 17.50
N LYS A 810 -19.77 78.98 18.81
CA LYS A 810 -18.78 78.07 19.39
C LYS A 810 -19.48 76.79 19.84
N VAL A 811 -18.93 75.64 19.48
CA VAL A 811 -19.41 74.32 19.89
C VAL A 811 -18.32 73.63 20.69
N ASP A 812 -18.54 73.41 21.98
CA ASP A 812 -17.60 72.70 22.84
C ASP A 812 -18.29 71.70 23.78
N GLY A 813 -17.51 70.81 24.41
CA GLY A 813 -18.00 69.79 25.32
C GLY A 813 -17.66 68.37 24.88
N SER A 814 -18.42 67.39 25.35
CA SER A 814 -18.22 65.99 24.97
C SER A 814 -18.81 65.69 23.59
N LEU A 815 -18.21 64.76 22.86
CA LEU A 815 -18.67 64.34 21.52
C LEU A 815 -20.12 63.80 21.56
N ASP A 816 -20.50 63.18 22.67
CA ASP A 816 -21.83 62.63 22.90
C ASP A 816 -22.87 63.67 23.35
N ASN A 817 -22.47 64.86 23.76
CA ASN A 817 -23.39 65.92 24.17
C ASN A 817 -22.73 67.31 24.00
N PRO A 818 -22.55 67.77 22.75
CA PRO A 818 -21.94 69.07 22.48
C PRO A 818 -22.86 70.21 22.94
N SER A 819 -22.26 71.28 23.47
CA SER A 819 -22.92 72.51 23.87
C SER A 819 -22.66 73.62 22.85
N PHE A 820 -23.70 74.41 22.54
CA PHE A 820 -23.66 75.46 21.53
C PHE A 820 -23.77 76.81 22.21
N HIS A 821 -22.80 77.69 21.96
CA HIS A 821 -22.72 79.01 22.56
C HIS A 821 -22.70 80.06 21.45
N THR A 822 -23.53 81.10 21.61
CA THR A 822 -23.41 82.29 20.77
C THR A 822 -22.18 83.09 21.24
N GLN A 823 -21.38 83.62 20.31
CA GLN A 823 -20.37 84.64 20.66
C GLN A 823 -20.97 86.06 20.69
N ILE A 824 -22.31 86.16 20.78
CA ILE A 824 -23.11 87.37 20.51
C ILE A 824 -22.98 88.46 21.58
N LEU A 825 -22.31 88.21 22.71
CA LEU A 825 -22.17 89.21 23.79
C LEU A 825 -21.31 90.44 23.41
N GLY A 826 -20.69 90.47 22.22
CA GLY A 826 -19.98 91.65 21.69
C GLY A 826 -20.76 92.54 20.71
N ASP A 827 -21.77 92.01 20.01
CA ASP A 827 -22.36 92.69 18.84
C ASP A 827 -23.83 93.14 19.00
N VAL A 828 -24.55 92.66 20.03
CA VAL A 828 -25.92 93.17 20.34
C VAL A 828 -25.91 94.64 20.77
N VAL A 829 -24.81 95.13 21.34
CA VAL A 829 -24.65 96.55 21.68
C VAL A 829 -24.53 97.43 20.41
N LYS A 830 -24.27 96.86 19.23
CA LYS A 830 -24.21 97.59 17.95
C LYS A 830 -25.47 97.49 17.10
N SER A 831 -26.47 96.67 17.45
CA SER A 831 -27.67 96.49 16.60
C SER A 831 -28.49 97.77 16.40
N PRO A 832 -28.78 98.60 17.44
CA PRO A 832 -29.42 99.90 17.24
C PRO A 832 -28.52 100.86 16.47
N PHE A 833 -27.21 100.84 16.73
CA PHE A 833 -26.22 101.71 16.07
C PHE A 833 -26.04 101.39 14.58
N ASN A 834 -26.08 100.12 14.18
CA ASN A 834 -25.99 99.69 12.79
C ASN A 834 -27.30 99.94 12.05
N LEU A 835 -28.46 99.78 12.68
CA LEU A 835 -29.75 100.23 12.12
C LEU A 835 -29.73 101.75 11.87
N ILE A 836 -29.29 102.53 12.86
CA ILE A 836 -29.15 104.00 12.73
C ILE A 836 -28.12 104.36 11.67
N LYS A 837 -26.95 103.69 11.64
CA LYS A 837 -25.91 103.89 10.61
C LYS A 837 -26.45 103.57 9.21
N ASN A 838 -27.15 102.45 9.04
CA ASN A 838 -27.72 102.04 7.75
C ASN A 838 -28.85 102.98 7.29
N ILE A 839 -29.62 103.55 8.23
CA ILE A 839 -30.62 104.60 7.97
C ILE A 839 -29.93 105.93 7.57
N ILE A 840 -28.81 106.29 8.22
CA ILE A 840 -28.05 107.51 7.91
C ILE A 840 -27.30 107.39 6.56
N GLU A 841 -26.79 106.21 6.22
CA GLU A 841 -26.11 105.95 4.94
C GLU A 841 -27.07 105.68 3.76
N LEU A 842 -28.37 105.53 4.05
CA LEU A 842 -29.41 105.23 3.07
C LEU A 842 -29.49 106.24 1.90
N PRO A 843 -29.41 107.57 2.12
CA PRO A 843 -29.46 108.55 1.04
C PRO A 843 -28.24 108.47 0.10
N THR A 844 -27.06 108.12 0.61
CA THR A 844 -25.82 108.03 -0.18
C THR A 844 -25.74 106.80 -1.09
N ASN A 845 -26.48 105.73 -0.78
CA ASN A 845 -26.49 104.50 -1.56
C ASN A 845 -27.74 104.32 -2.44
N LEU A 846 -28.81 105.09 -2.23
CA LEU A 846 -29.98 105.12 -3.13
C LEU A 846 -29.69 105.77 -4.50
N PHE A 847 -28.55 106.48 -4.63
CA PHE A 847 -28.13 107.18 -5.85
C PHE A 847 -26.78 106.67 -6.41
N LYS A 848 -26.40 105.43 -6.11
CA LYS A 848 -25.23 104.76 -6.69
C LYS A 848 -25.60 103.53 -7.51
#